data_AF-A0A954KFJ2-F1
#
_entry.id   AF-A0A954KFJ2-F1
#
_cell.length_a   1.000
_cell.length_b   1.000
_cell.length_c   1.000
_cell.angle_alpha   90.00
_cell.angle_beta   90.00
_cell.angle_gamma   90.00
#
_symmetry.space_group_name_H-M   'P 1'
#
loop_
_entity.id
_entity.type
_entity.pdbx_description
1 polymer ?
#
loop_
_entity_poly.entity_id
_entity_poly.type
_entity_poly.pdbx_seq_one_letter_code
_entity_poly.pdbx_strand_id
1 'polypeptide(L)'
;MFHPSVTRLFWKEFRTQWQVWLALIVGTFLLQLLFLVPGSSFVTIGEFPFYVATTLTYCFAATCGALLFAGEREGETFVLLQSLPISTGRFVMGKVLFAILSVITFGAVAAALGAVVWSFDPAPQANRGFMTGETLLNGLLPGILGCLLWSMFFSLLLSRVMVVIVCAVVTEFAVTGLITNPLSDYAKTEFAIRLGTYAALAAVDFWLMGRWLRNEPLSLPWEGPTPSVPRRDHWSVDVSLATVRWASARHTLGSRTFAVLIWRELKTAVPFILWWGLLGVFLVDLLVRWGGLPGNFIWLYATPGICGLMTCLGDQRQQSYRFLSHRGLSSLTVWLSKHLVWLIVAFGLVLLFGWYDYAFQYRSSSGAYYGKVPSVLHSVFDGLLQTRLPNGLLLSDSPGLAFSYIICLGCLSYAVGHLCSLWFRGPVIASAVALIVTLFLIPVPLLLARFDIPLAPTLVPLVLAIALGTLSTTSAWLRDESSWSYLLKRIAWVVLPVIACVLGVCVYRGEQIPEVDPGFDWQAWEDRPVASSAWMSEWKADLDHLWTRSHEISNMLLADEPIEVETRSREAENDDSKVPQKLFEDRRERLAAALVELERLLNDEPLPLPSEDPSFVTSYGPIVSALEAATALQGQRELEDVWHVLRTSLCVTEYTAQSMPTLQYWYANYAQQIQIHAMMRRWANDKNQTVEQLDEAIQWFNEHEHQSTNPTEIVRNQYVRFRKLLSGQSENQDDRVYQTLPPVGFLAPLNAVENERMLRLLNVVTRFHLHDQSNEPLPLSITPQQIDRWRASVLYPNAELRDLLGYGLGIEQDVDHFHLSFETLQASSRATELVMRLQAYRLREGRFPDHLNALPGERTGTLVFDPLGGHEFGYAPDGLELSYELSQDFQLAPGQPVIWSTSPNSLLALYPDGTFSERVQMQANGMVKDPVTIFPEKIQYVILRDDIPFIRRPQ
;
A
#
# COMPACT_ATOMS: atom_id res chain seq x y z
N MET A 1 -18.14 42.61 29.08
CA MET A 1 -17.84 41.74 30.24
C MET A 1 -19.08 40.89 30.56
N PHE A 2 -18.93 39.57 30.68
CA PHE A 2 -20.03 38.69 31.09
C PHE A 2 -20.42 38.94 32.55
N HIS A 3 -21.70 38.76 32.88
CA HIS A 3 -22.18 38.83 34.26
C HIS A 3 -21.49 37.74 35.11
N PRO A 4 -21.07 38.01 36.36
CA PRO A 4 -20.34 37.04 37.19
C PRO A 4 -21.01 35.66 37.32
N SER A 5 -22.35 35.64 37.36
CA SER A 5 -23.14 34.40 37.38
C SER A 5 -22.94 33.53 36.13
N VAL A 6 -22.83 34.14 34.95
CA VAL A 6 -22.58 33.42 33.69
C VAL A 6 -21.18 32.84 33.69
N THR A 7 -20.18 33.60 34.14
CA THR A 7 -18.79 33.10 34.25
C THR A 7 -18.66 31.94 35.23
N ARG A 8 -19.36 32.00 36.38
CA ARG A 8 -19.38 30.88 37.35
C ARG A 8 -20.03 29.63 36.78
N LEU A 9 -21.13 29.80 36.03
CA LEU A 9 -21.79 28.69 35.35
C LEU A 9 -20.88 28.09 34.28
N PHE A 10 -20.25 28.93 33.46
CA PHE A 10 -19.28 28.52 32.44
C PHE A 10 -18.12 27.72 33.04
N TRP A 11 -17.54 28.18 34.15
CA TRP A 11 -16.48 27.48 34.86
C TRP A 11 -16.93 26.14 35.46
N LYS A 12 -18.19 26.05 35.89
CA LYS A 12 -18.78 24.80 36.34
C LYS A 12 -18.89 23.80 35.19
N GLU A 13 -19.52 24.19 34.08
CA GLU A 13 -19.68 23.33 32.91
C GLU A 13 -18.32 22.89 32.35
N PHE A 14 -17.36 23.81 32.27
CA PHE A 14 -15.99 23.52 31.87
C PHE A 14 -15.38 22.41 32.72
N ARG A 15 -15.45 22.50 34.06
CA ARG A 15 -14.90 21.47 34.95
C ARG A 15 -15.58 20.11 34.79
N THR A 16 -16.89 20.10 34.56
CA THR A 16 -17.65 18.86 34.34
C THR A 16 -17.26 18.19 33.02
N GLN A 17 -17.07 18.97 31.96
CA GLN A 17 -16.88 18.45 30.61
C GLN A 17 -15.40 18.35 30.19
N TRP A 18 -14.47 19.00 30.90
CA TRP A 18 -13.04 19.02 30.56
C TRP A 18 -12.43 17.63 30.40
N GLN A 19 -12.81 16.68 31.27
CA GLN A 19 -12.27 15.33 31.21
C GLN A 19 -12.70 14.60 29.93
N VAL A 20 -13.94 14.80 29.49
CA VAL A 20 -14.45 14.26 28.23
C VAL A 20 -13.79 14.95 27.04
N TRP A 21 -13.69 16.28 27.10
CA TRP A 21 -13.03 17.10 26.07
C TRP A 21 -11.59 16.65 25.84
N LEU A 22 -10.81 16.49 26.91
CA LEU A 22 -9.42 16.03 26.85
C LEU A 22 -9.32 14.58 26.35
N ALA A 23 -10.17 13.68 26.84
CA ALA A 23 -10.19 12.28 26.39
C ALA A 23 -10.46 12.19 24.88
N LEU A 24 -11.44 12.94 24.38
CA LEU A 24 -11.76 12.97 22.95
C LEU A 24 -10.66 13.63 22.13
N ILE A 25 -10.00 14.70 22.57
CA ILE A 25 -8.86 15.29 21.82
C ILE A 25 -7.68 14.34 21.73
N VAL A 26 -7.33 13.68 22.84
CA VAL A 26 -6.27 12.67 22.81
C VAL A 26 -6.66 11.54 21.86
N GLY A 27 -7.93 11.12 21.88
CA GLY A 27 -8.43 10.14 20.92
C GLY A 27 -8.41 10.60 19.47
N THR A 28 -8.81 11.85 19.20
CA THR A 28 -8.73 12.46 17.87
C THR A 28 -7.29 12.41 17.37
N PHE A 29 -6.33 12.84 18.20
CA PHE A 29 -4.92 12.83 17.84
C PHE A 29 -4.42 11.40 17.56
N LEU A 30 -4.71 10.44 18.44
CA LEU A 30 -4.31 9.04 18.25
C LEU A 30 -4.92 8.42 16.99
N LEU A 31 -6.19 8.70 16.70
CA LEU A 31 -6.85 8.22 15.48
C LEU A 31 -6.32 8.92 14.24
N GLN A 32 -5.98 10.20 14.32
CA GLN A 32 -5.32 10.92 13.21
C GLN A 32 -3.92 10.37 12.95
N LEU A 33 -3.14 10.01 13.98
CA LEU A 33 -1.83 9.38 13.80
C LEU A 33 -1.88 8.08 13.01
N LEU A 34 -3.04 7.40 12.93
CA LEU A 34 -3.22 6.24 12.05
C LEU A 34 -3.04 6.60 10.57
N PHE A 35 -3.21 7.87 10.19
CA PHE A 35 -2.91 8.38 8.85
C PHE A 35 -1.42 8.31 8.51
N LEU A 36 -0.54 8.43 9.50
CA LEU A 36 0.91 8.32 9.31
C LEU A 36 1.37 6.87 9.20
N VAL A 37 0.47 5.91 9.40
CA VAL A 37 0.81 4.50 9.31
C VAL A 37 0.88 4.10 7.83
N PRO A 38 2.02 3.59 7.34
CA PRO A 38 2.20 3.26 5.93
C PRO A 38 1.15 2.25 5.45
N GLY A 39 0.39 2.61 4.41
CA GLY A 39 -0.60 1.72 3.81
C GLY A 39 -1.53 2.43 2.83
N SER A 40 -1.64 1.88 1.61
CA SER A 40 -2.43 2.47 0.53
C SER A 40 -3.89 2.74 0.91
N SER A 41 -4.51 1.93 1.77
CA SER A 41 -5.94 2.04 2.09
C SER A 41 -6.33 3.30 2.87
N PHE A 42 -5.44 3.85 3.71
CA PHE A 42 -5.72 5.11 4.42
C PHE A 42 -5.26 6.32 3.62
N VAL A 43 -4.14 6.19 2.89
CA VAL A 43 -3.60 7.25 2.01
C VAL A 43 -4.55 7.56 0.85
N THR A 44 -5.30 6.56 0.34
CA THR A 44 -6.33 6.80 -0.67
C THR A 44 -7.46 7.72 -0.19
N ILE A 45 -7.63 7.87 1.13
CA ILE A 45 -8.58 8.81 1.72
C ILE A 45 -7.77 10.01 2.24
N GLY A 46 -7.30 10.87 1.33
CA GLY A 46 -6.48 12.04 1.68
C GLY A 46 -7.09 12.97 2.73
N GLU A 47 -8.41 12.91 2.95
CA GLU A 47 -9.15 13.69 3.94
C GLU A 47 -9.36 12.96 5.29
N PHE A 48 -8.79 11.77 5.50
CA PHE A 48 -9.01 10.94 6.70
C PHE A 48 -8.81 11.70 8.03
N PRO A 49 -7.76 12.51 8.24
CA PRO A 49 -7.60 13.25 9.50
C PRO A 49 -8.76 14.21 9.81
N PHE A 50 -9.36 14.80 8.77
CA PHE A 50 -10.49 15.71 8.90
C PHE A 50 -11.82 14.96 9.13
N TYR A 51 -12.00 13.77 8.55
CA TYR A 51 -13.13 12.89 8.89
C TYR A 51 -13.09 12.46 10.35
N VAL A 52 -11.92 12.11 10.88
CA VAL A 52 -11.72 11.79 12.30
C VAL A 52 -12.04 13.01 13.18
N ALA A 53 -11.49 14.19 12.83
CA ALA A 53 -11.75 15.42 13.56
C ALA A 53 -13.25 15.74 13.65
N THR A 54 -13.95 15.59 12.53
CA THR A 54 -15.38 15.88 12.45
C THR A 54 -16.20 14.86 13.23
N THR A 55 -15.91 13.57 13.04
CA THR A 55 -16.62 12.49 13.74
C THR A 55 -16.49 12.64 15.25
N LEU A 56 -15.30 12.94 15.76
CA LEU A 56 -15.10 13.15 17.19
C LEU A 56 -15.76 14.46 17.66
N THR A 57 -15.92 15.45 16.77
CA THR A 57 -16.69 16.67 17.06
C THR A 57 -18.19 16.37 17.17
N TYR A 58 -18.75 15.48 16.34
CA TYR A 58 -20.12 14.98 16.50
C TYR A 58 -20.30 14.28 17.84
N CYS A 59 -19.37 13.38 18.20
CA CYS A 59 -19.38 12.68 19.48
C CYS A 59 -19.31 13.66 20.65
N PHE A 60 -18.45 14.68 20.56
CA PHE A 60 -18.35 15.71 21.59
C PHE A 60 -19.62 16.57 21.66
N ALA A 61 -20.20 16.96 20.52
CA ALA A 61 -21.45 17.72 20.46
C ALA A 61 -22.62 16.97 21.12
N ALA A 62 -22.80 15.69 20.78
CA ALA A 62 -23.80 14.83 21.40
C ALA A 62 -23.56 14.65 22.91
N THR A 63 -22.31 14.48 23.33
CA THR A 63 -21.97 14.31 24.75
C THR A 63 -22.15 15.61 25.53
N CYS A 64 -21.77 16.74 24.94
CA CYS A 64 -21.90 18.08 25.51
C CYS A 64 -23.38 18.39 25.78
N GLY A 65 -24.24 18.27 24.76
CA GLY A 65 -25.68 18.52 24.91
C GLY A 65 -26.35 17.55 25.88
N ALA A 66 -25.90 16.29 25.95
CA ALA A 66 -26.40 15.32 26.92
C ALA A 66 -26.05 15.68 28.38
N LEU A 67 -24.81 16.14 28.61
CA LEU A 67 -24.34 16.50 29.96
C LEU A 67 -24.99 17.77 30.51
N LEU A 68 -25.46 18.69 29.65
CA LEU A 68 -26.02 19.98 30.09
C LEU A 68 -27.18 19.87 31.08
N PHE A 69 -28.14 18.95 30.85
CA PHE A 69 -29.35 18.83 31.65
C PHE A 69 -29.52 17.44 32.27
N ALA A 70 -29.30 16.37 31.50
CA ALA A 70 -29.39 15.01 32.03
C ALA A 70 -28.24 14.72 33.01
N GLY A 71 -27.06 15.29 32.80
CA GLY A 71 -25.94 15.18 33.75
C GLY A 71 -26.28 15.77 35.13
N GLU A 72 -27.08 16.84 35.18
CA GLU A 72 -27.51 17.45 36.44
C GLU A 72 -28.57 16.64 37.17
N ARG A 73 -29.45 15.96 36.41
CA ARG A 73 -30.44 15.03 36.97
C ARG A 73 -29.77 13.77 37.48
N GLU A 74 -28.87 13.19 36.68
CA GLU A 74 -28.11 12.00 37.02
C GLU A 74 -27.18 12.23 38.22
N GLY A 75 -26.61 13.43 38.33
CA GLY A 75 -25.77 13.84 39.46
C GLY A 75 -26.53 14.41 40.66
N GLU A 76 -27.87 14.43 40.62
CA GLU A 76 -28.75 15.01 41.65
C GLU A 76 -28.46 16.50 42.00
N THR A 77 -27.71 17.20 41.15
CA THR A 77 -27.36 18.62 41.31
C THR A 77 -28.45 19.56 40.79
N PHE A 78 -29.46 19.03 40.11
CA PHE A 78 -30.60 19.77 39.57
C PHE A 78 -31.30 20.66 40.61
N VAL A 79 -31.68 20.09 41.76
CA VAL A 79 -32.40 20.81 42.82
C VAL A 79 -31.55 21.95 43.38
N LEU A 80 -30.24 21.72 43.52
CA LEU A 80 -29.30 22.76 43.97
C LEU A 80 -29.22 23.91 42.96
N LEU A 81 -29.14 23.61 41.66
CA LEU A 81 -29.09 24.64 40.62
C LEU A 81 -30.36 25.51 40.59
N GLN A 82 -31.53 24.90 40.82
CA GLN A 82 -32.80 25.64 40.90
C GLN A 82 -32.85 26.59 42.10
N SER A 83 -32.15 26.28 43.19
CA SER A 83 -32.09 27.14 44.37
C SER A 83 -31.22 28.40 44.20
N LEU A 84 -30.45 28.49 43.10
CA LEU A 84 -29.57 29.63 42.87
C LEU A 84 -30.38 30.85 42.38
N PRO A 85 -30.08 32.08 42.87
CA PRO A 85 -30.77 33.30 42.47
C PRO A 85 -30.28 33.79 41.08
N ILE A 86 -30.48 32.97 40.05
CA ILE A 86 -30.09 33.25 38.67
C ILE A 86 -31.37 33.27 37.83
N SER A 87 -31.57 34.33 37.03
CA SER A 87 -32.73 34.37 36.15
C SER A 87 -32.66 33.29 35.07
N THR A 88 -33.81 32.71 34.74
CA THR A 88 -34.01 31.64 33.75
C THR A 88 -33.24 31.91 32.45
N GLY A 89 -33.40 33.10 31.88
CA GLY A 89 -32.72 33.47 30.62
C GLY A 89 -31.20 33.48 30.73
N ARG A 90 -30.63 33.95 31.84
CA ARG A 90 -29.16 33.96 32.05
C ARG A 90 -28.61 32.56 32.26
N PHE A 91 -29.37 31.69 32.94
CA PHE A 91 -29.01 30.29 33.12
C PHE A 91 -28.99 29.54 31.78
N VAL A 92 -30.08 29.64 31.00
CA VAL A 92 -30.19 29.02 29.68
C VAL A 92 -29.10 29.53 28.74
N MET A 93 -28.96 30.85 28.63
CA MET A 93 -27.95 31.47 27.78
C MET A 93 -26.53 31.02 28.17
N GLY A 94 -26.22 30.94 29.47
CA GLY A 94 -24.90 30.49 29.93
C GLY A 94 -24.57 29.04 29.56
N LYS A 95 -25.54 28.12 29.68
CA LYS A 95 -25.36 26.70 29.30
C LYS A 95 -25.27 26.51 27.78
N VAL A 96 -26.20 27.11 27.02
CA VAL A 96 -26.24 26.99 25.56
C VAL A 96 -25.00 27.65 24.93
N LEU A 97 -24.63 28.85 25.38
CA LEU A 97 -23.44 29.54 24.89
C LEU A 97 -22.15 28.76 25.20
N PHE A 98 -22.05 28.17 26.41
CA PHE A 98 -20.94 27.29 26.75
C PHE A 98 -20.85 26.10 25.79
N ALA A 99 -21.97 25.42 25.53
CA ALA A 99 -21.99 24.25 24.66
C ALA A 99 -21.57 24.59 23.22
N ILE A 100 -22.13 25.65 22.65
CA ILE A 100 -21.76 26.11 21.29
C ILE A 100 -20.28 26.46 21.22
N LEU A 101 -19.77 27.27 22.16
CA LEU A 101 -18.36 27.68 22.17
C LEU A 101 -17.43 26.48 22.38
N SER A 102 -17.80 25.55 23.26
CA SER A 102 -16.98 24.36 23.55
C SER A 102 -16.90 23.44 22.33
N VAL A 103 -18.02 23.22 21.61
CA VAL A 103 -18.05 22.39 20.40
C VAL A 103 -17.26 23.04 19.26
N ILE A 104 -17.41 24.35 19.03
CA ILE A 104 -16.62 25.09 18.03
C ILE A 104 -15.13 25.01 18.36
N THR A 105 -14.76 25.23 19.63
CA THR A 105 -13.37 25.18 20.07
C THR A 105 -12.79 23.77 19.92
N PHE A 106 -13.56 22.74 20.28
CA PHE A 106 -13.16 21.34 20.07
C PHE A 106 -12.91 21.04 18.59
N GLY A 107 -13.86 21.40 17.71
CA GLY A 107 -13.75 21.18 16.28
C GLY A 107 -12.55 21.89 15.66
N ALA A 108 -12.30 23.14 16.07
CA ALA A 108 -11.12 23.90 15.60
C ALA A 108 -9.80 23.25 16.04
N VAL A 109 -9.70 22.80 17.29
CA VAL A 109 -8.50 22.09 17.79
C VAL A 109 -8.33 20.75 17.08
N ALA A 110 -9.40 19.98 16.90
CA ALA A 110 -9.38 18.70 16.20
C ALA A 110 -8.96 18.84 14.74
N ALA A 111 -9.46 19.87 14.04
CA ALA A 111 -9.08 20.19 12.67
C ALA A 111 -7.63 20.68 12.57
N ALA A 112 -7.17 21.50 13.53
CA ALA A 112 -5.78 21.93 13.59
C ALA A 112 -4.81 20.74 13.78
N LEU A 113 -5.15 19.79 14.65
CA LEU A 113 -4.40 18.54 14.79
C LEU A 113 -4.39 17.72 13.49
N GLY A 114 -5.53 17.66 12.81
CA GLY A 114 -5.64 16.99 11.51
C GLY A 114 -4.74 17.63 10.46
N ALA A 115 -4.70 18.95 10.40
CA ALA A 115 -3.81 19.70 9.50
C ALA A 115 -2.33 19.49 9.82
N VAL A 116 -1.97 19.40 11.11
CA VAL A 116 -0.59 19.07 11.53
C VAL A 116 -0.23 17.66 11.09
N VAL A 117 -1.08 16.66 11.34
CA VAL A 117 -0.83 15.28 10.90
C VAL A 117 -0.72 15.19 9.37
N TRP A 118 -1.62 15.87 8.66
CA TRP A 118 -1.62 15.92 7.21
C TRP A 118 -0.39 16.62 6.63
N SER A 119 0.26 17.53 7.36
CA SER A 119 1.51 18.15 6.93
C SER A 119 2.71 17.18 6.87
N PHE A 120 2.60 16.02 7.51
CA PHE A 120 3.57 14.93 7.42
C PHE A 120 3.26 13.91 6.32
N ASP A 121 2.23 14.14 5.50
CA ASP A 121 1.92 13.27 4.36
C ASP A 121 3.02 13.37 3.30
N PRO A 122 3.73 12.27 2.98
CA PRO A 122 4.71 12.26 1.90
C PRO A 122 4.06 12.36 0.52
N ALA A 123 2.74 12.16 0.39
CA ALA A 123 2.08 12.12 -0.91
C ALA A 123 2.25 13.45 -1.70
N PRO A 124 2.47 13.37 -3.03
CA PRO A 124 2.66 14.53 -3.90
C PRO A 124 1.53 15.55 -3.76
N GLN A 125 1.88 16.83 -3.73
CA GLN A 125 0.92 17.93 -3.55
C GLN A 125 -0.22 17.95 -4.57
N ALA A 126 -0.01 17.37 -5.77
CA ALA A 126 -0.99 17.33 -6.84
C ALA A 126 -2.28 16.55 -6.48
N ASN A 127 -2.22 15.58 -5.56
CA ASN A 127 -3.38 14.82 -5.09
C ASN A 127 -4.00 15.38 -3.80
N ARG A 128 -3.54 16.55 -3.34
CA ARG A 128 -4.07 17.20 -2.13
C ARG A 128 -5.38 17.92 -2.48
N GLY A 129 -6.43 17.13 -2.67
CA GLY A 129 -7.80 17.63 -2.59
C GLY A 129 -8.01 18.20 -1.20
N PHE A 130 -7.86 19.51 -1.04
CA PHE A 130 -8.24 20.17 0.19
C PHE A 130 -9.74 19.96 0.36
N MET A 131 -10.17 19.55 1.55
CA MET A 131 -11.59 19.43 1.87
C MET A 131 -12.27 20.73 1.46
N THR A 132 -13.08 20.66 0.40
CA THR A 132 -13.64 21.87 -0.18
C THR A 132 -14.52 22.55 0.87
N GLY A 133 -14.57 23.88 0.86
CA GLY A 133 -15.44 24.62 1.78
C GLY A 133 -16.91 24.15 1.70
N GLU A 134 -17.31 23.59 0.55
CA GLU A 134 -18.63 23.00 0.33
C GLU A 134 -18.86 21.72 1.16
N THR A 135 -17.90 20.79 1.23
CA THR A 135 -18.03 19.57 2.06
C THR A 135 -18.24 19.93 3.53
N LEU A 136 -17.49 20.92 4.02
CA LEU A 136 -17.56 21.37 5.40
C LEU A 136 -18.88 22.11 5.71
N LEU A 137 -19.33 22.99 4.82
CA LEU A 137 -20.57 23.74 5.00
C LEU A 137 -21.82 22.88 4.81
N ASN A 138 -21.86 22.03 3.77
CA ASN A 138 -23.07 21.29 3.40
C ASN A 138 -23.23 19.98 4.17
N GLY A 139 -22.13 19.30 4.52
CA GLY A 139 -22.18 18.02 5.22
C GLY A 139 -21.94 18.15 6.72
N LEU A 140 -20.81 18.75 7.10
CA LEU A 140 -20.28 18.65 8.46
C LEU A 140 -21.01 19.54 9.47
N LEU A 141 -21.21 20.82 9.13
CA LEU A 141 -21.85 21.77 10.04
C LEU A 141 -23.28 21.36 10.45
N PRO A 142 -24.16 20.90 9.54
CA PRO A 142 -25.49 20.40 9.89
C PRO A 142 -25.45 19.22 10.85
N GLY A 143 -24.54 18.25 10.66
CA GLY A 143 -24.44 17.09 11.55
C GLY A 143 -24.00 17.45 12.98
N ILE A 144 -23.10 18.43 13.13
CA ILE A 144 -22.63 18.91 14.44
C ILE A 144 -23.79 19.58 15.16
N LEU A 145 -24.51 20.44 14.44
CA LEU A 145 -25.68 21.14 14.95
C LEU A 145 -26.79 20.14 15.33
N GLY A 146 -27.06 19.15 14.48
CA GLY A 146 -28.03 18.10 14.72
C GLY A 146 -27.72 17.26 15.95
N CYS A 147 -26.48 16.76 16.09
CA CYS A 147 -26.02 16.04 17.27
C CYS A 147 -26.17 16.87 18.56
N LEU A 148 -25.83 18.17 18.52
CA LEU A 148 -25.97 19.06 19.67
C LEU A 148 -27.44 19.28 20.04
N LEU A 149 -28.29 19.60 19.07
CA LEU A 149 -29.70 19.90 19.33
C LEU A 149 -30.49 18.66 19.74
N TRP A 150 -30.33 17.52 19.06
CA TRP A 150 -31.00 16.28 19.48
C TRP A 150 -30.57 15.84 20.88
N SER A 151 -29.28 15.99 21.23
CA SER A 151 -28.81 15.65 22.58
C SER A 151 -29.31 16.63 23.65
N MET A 152 -29.46 17.92 23.33
CA MET A 152 -30.12 18.89 24.20
C MET A 152 -31.60 18.55 24.39
N PHE A 153 -32.32 18.27 23.31
CA PHE A 153 -33.72 17.82 23.35
C PHE A 153 -33.92 16.61 24.25
N PHE A 154 -33.18 15.53 24.00
CA PHE A 154 -33.30 14.33 24.82
C PHE A 154 -32.80 14.54 26.25
N SER A 155 -31.81 15.42 26.50
CA SER A 155 -31.35 15.69 27.87
C SER A 155 -32.37 16.45 28.72
N LEU A 156 -33.27 17.20 28.09
CA LEU A 156 -34.41 17.84 28.76
C LEU A 156 -35.52 16.83 29.08
N LEU A 157 -35.67 15.79 28.26
CA LEU A 157 -36.71 14.77 28.41
C LEU A 157 -36.30 13.61 29.32
N LEU A 158 -35.03 13.21 29.29
CA LEU A 158 -34.54 12.02 29.96
C LEU A 158 -33.61 12.39 31.12
N SER A 159 -33.48 11.47 32.08
CA SER A 159 -32.64 11.65 33.27
C SER A 159 -31.24 11.01 33.17
N ARG A 160 -30.98 10.17 32.16
CA ARG A 160 -29.74 9.38 32.05
C ARG A 160 -28.90 9.79 30.84
N VAL A 161 -27.69 10.27 31.07
CA VAL A 161 -26.79 10.83 30.04
C VAL A 161 -26.54 9.83 28.90
N MET A 162 -26.25 8.57 29.21
CA MET A 162 -25.96 7.57 28.16
C MET A 162 -27.17 7.28 27.26
N VAL A 163 -28.38 7.27 27.81
CA VAL A 163 -29.61 7.04 27.02
C VAL A 163 -29.84 8.24 26.09
N VAL A 164 -29.61 9.45 26.60
CA VAL A 164 -29.69 10.69 25.82
C VAL A 164 -28.75 10.67 24.63
N ILE A 165 -27.47 10.31 24.84
CA ILE A 165 -26.48 10.25 23.75
C ILE A 165 -26.95 9.26 22.68
N VAL A 166 -27.38 8.05 23.08
CA VAL A 166 -27.85 7.03 22.13
C VAL A 166 -29.07 7.51 21.35
N CYS A 167 -30.10 8.05 22.02
CA CYS A 167 -31.30 8.57 21.36
C CYS A 167 -30.96 9.71 20.39
N ALA A 168 -30.07 10.63 20.79
CA ALA A 168 -29.66 11.74 19.96
C ALA A 168 -28.94 11.28 18.70
N VAL A 169 -27.96 10.40 18.84
CA VAL A 169 -27.19 9.86 17.72
C VAL A 169 -28.08 9.06 16.77
N VAL A 170 -28.95 8.17 17.29
CA VAL A 170 -29.89 7.39 16.47
C VAL A 170 -30.84 8.29 15.70
N THR A 171 -31.39 9.32 16.36
CA THR A 171 -32.30 10.26 15.72
C THR A 171 -31.59 11.07 14.64
N GLU A 172 -30.37 11.53 14.92
CA GLU A 172 -29.58 12.27 13.93
C GLU A 172 -29.24 11.40 12.72
N PHE A 173 -28.82 10.14 12.91
CA PHE A 173 -28.61 9.21 11.80
C PHE A 173 -29.90 8.94 11.02
N ALA A 174 -31.02 8.74 11.71
CA ALA A 174 -32.31 8.53 11.06
C ALA A 174 -32.76 9.75 10.26
N VAL A 175 -32.61 10.97 10.79
CA VAL A 175 -32.96 12.22 10.12
C VAL A 175 -32.03 12.50 8.95
N THR A 176 -30.72 12.41 9.18
CA THR A 176 -29.69 12.52 8.13
C THR A 176 -30.04 11.60 6.99
N GLY A 177 -30.36 10.36 7.31
CA GLY A 177 -30.73 9.38 6.33
C GLY A 177 -32.04 9.72 5.60
N LEU A 178 -33.14 9.88 6.32
CA LEU A 178 -34.45 10.16 5.71
C LEU A 178 -34.42 11.37 4.77
N ILE A 179 -33.52 12.34 5.01
CA ILE A 179 -33.35 13.53 4.15
C ILE A 179 -32.39 13.27 2.98
N THR A 180 -31.24 12.61 3.16
CA THR A 180 -30.25 12.43 2.07
C THR A 180 -30.71 11.54 0.94
N ASN A 181 -31.41 10.46 1.24
CA ASN A 181 -31.75 9.43 0.25
C ASN A 181 -32.64 9.94 -0.89
N PRO A 182 -33.77 10.62 -0.63
CA PRO A 182 -34.61 11.13 -1.71
C PRO A 182 -34.04 12.38 -2.42
N LEU A 183 -32.99 13.02 -1.88
CA LEU A 183 -32.54 14.35 -2.30
C LEU A 183 -31.05 14.42 -2.63
N SER A 184 -30.36 13.28 -2.81
CA SER A 184 -28.91 13.22 -3.06
C SER A 184 -28.48 14.09 -4.24
N ASP A 185 -29.35 14.27 -5.24
CA ASP A 185 -29.09 15.10 -6.41
C ASP A 185 -29.21 16.61 -6.14
N TYR A 186 -29.70 17.01 -4.96
CA TYR A 186 -30.03 18.38 -4.59
C TYR A 186 -29.40 18.79 -3.24
N ALA A 187 -28.06 18.83 -3.17
CA ALA A 187 -27.31 19.20 -1.97
C ALA A 187 -27.80 20.50 -1.27
N LYS A 188 -28.20 21.53 -2.04
CA LYS A 188 -28.74 22.79 -1.49
C LYS A 188 -30.10 22.59 -0.80
N THR A 189 -30.96 21.75 -1.35
CA THR A 189 -32.28 21.44 -0.80
C THR A 189 -32.15 20.62 0.48
N GLU A 190 -31.26 19.63 0.49
CA GLU A 190 -30.92 18.84 1.68
C GLU A 190 -30.48 19.75 2.84
N PHE A 191 -29.52 20.65 2.57
CA PHE A 191 -29.01 21.60 3.55
C PHE A 191 -30.14 22.48 4.13
N ALA A 192 -31.00 23.03 3.27
CA ALA A 192 -32.11 23.89 3.70
C ALA A 192 -33.13 23.15 4.58
N ILE A 193 -33.47 21.90 4.23
CA ILE A 193 -34.43 21.08 4.99
C ILE A 193 -33.86 20.71 6.36
N ARG A 194 -32.58 20.34 6.42
CA ARG A 194 -31.91 20.06 7.70
C ARG A 194 -31.88 21.29 8.60
N LEU A 195 -31.47 22.43 8.06
CA LEU A 195 -31.43 23.67 8.83
C LEU A 195 -32.82 24.08 9.35
N GLY A 196 -33.86 23.92 8.52
CA GLY A 196 -35.25 24.14 8.93
C GLY A 196 -35.68 23.20 10.07
N THR A 197 -35.33 21.92 9.97
CA THR A 197 -35.62 20.90 11.00
C THR A 197 -34.93 21.24 12.32
N TYR A 198 -33.65 21.60 12.27
CA TYR A 198 -32.87 21.99 13.45
C TYR A 198 -33.34 23.32 14.06
N ALA A 199 -33.76 24.30 13.25
CA ALA A 199 -34.34 25.54 13.76
C ALA A 199 -35.66 25.28 14.53
N ALA A 200 -36.51 24.40 14.00
CA ALA A 200 -37.73 23.96 14.69
C ALA A 200 -37.41 23.23 16.01
N LEU A 201 -36.42 22.32 15.99
CA LEU A 201 -35.97 21.60 17.18
C LEU A 201 -35.41 22.54 18.25
N ALA A 202 -34.58 23.52 17.87
CA ALA A 202 -34.05 24.52 18.79
C ALA A 202 -35.18 25.33 19.46
N ALA A 203 -36.23 25.69 18.73
CA ALA A 203 -37.39 26.37 19.31
C ALA A 203 -38.12 25.49 20.35
N VAL A 204 -38.25 24.18 20.08
CA VAL A 204 -38.80 23.21 21.04
C VAL A 204 -37.89 23.09 22.28
N ASP A 205 -36.57 23.05 22.11
CA ASP A 205 -35.61 23.01 23.20
C ASP A 205 -35.70 24.23 24.11
N PHE A 206 -35.77 25.44 23.55
CA PHE A 206 -35.93 26.66 24.35
C PHE A 206 -37.24 26.65 25.15
N TRP A 207 -38.32 26.15 24.57
CA TRP A 207 -39.59 25.98 25.27
C TRP A 207 -39.48 24.93 26.40
N LEU A 208 -38.87 23.77 26.13
CA LEU A 208 -38.64 22.71 27.11
C LEU A 208 -37.73 23.16 28.25
N MET A 209 -36.67 23.94 27.99
CA MET A 209 -35.80 24.53 29.01
C MET A 209 -36.57 25.46 29.96
N GLY A 210 -37.49 26.26 29.42
CA GLY A 210 -38.37 27.10 30.22
C GLY A 210 -39.21 26.28 31.20
N ARG A 211 -39.77 25.16 30.74
CA ARG A 211 -40.55 24.22 31.59
C ARG A 211 -39.68 23.48 32.59
N TRP A 212 -38.50 23.02 32.16
CA TRP A 212 -37.51 22.35 32.99
C TRP A 212 -37.12 23.22 34.20
N LEU A 213 -36.95 24.53 33.99
CA LEU A 213 -36.64 25.48 35.06
C LEU A 213 -37.82 25.76 35.99
N ARG A 214 -39.07 25.67 35.51
CA ARG A 214 -40.28 25.80 36.34
C ARG A 214 -40.62 24.53 37.14
N ASN A 215 -39.80 23.48 37.02
CA ASN A 215 -40.07 22.16 37.60
C ASN A 215 -41.46 21.62 37.20
N GLU A 216 -41.85 21.85 35.95
CA GLU A 216 -43.02 21.22 35.34
C GLU A 216 -42.55 19.97 34.60
N PRO A 217 -42.39 18.80 35.27
CA PRO A 217 -41.91 17.62 34.58
C PRO A 217 -42.86 17.25 33.45
N LEU A 218 -42.34 17.17 32.22
CA LEU A 218 -42.92 16.30 31.21
C LEU A 218 -42.62 14.88 31.67
N SER A 219 -43.48 14.35 32.53
CA SER A 219 -43.47 12.94 32.88
C SER A 219 -43.84 12.16 31.62
N LEU A 220 -42.84 11.73 30.84
CA LEU A 220 -43.09 10.72 29.82
C LEU A 220 -43.52 9.45 30.56
N PRO A 221 -44.64 8.80 30.17
CA PRO A 221 -45.18 7.65 30.89
C PRO A 221 -44.22 6.44 30.97
N TRP A 222 -43.12 6.46 30.22
CA TRP A 222 -42.09 5.41 30.22
C TRP A 222 -40.94 5.66 31.23
N GLU A 223 -40.74 6.88 31.74
CA GLU A 223 -40.01 7.02 33.00
C GLU A 223 -40.95 6.54 34.10
N GLY A 224 -41.06 5.20 34.23
CA GLY A 224 -41.86 4.54 35.25
C GLY A 224 -41.57 5.22 36.59
N PRO A 225 -42.59 5.33 37.46
CA PRO A 225 -42.57 6.20 38.64
C PRO A 225 -41.19 6.16 39.28
N THR A 226 -40.52 7.33 39.33
CA THR A 226 -39.25 7.48 40.04
C THR A 226 -39.41 6.72 41.34
N PRO A 227 -38.50 5.80 41.69
CA PRO A 227 -38.68 4.92 42.84
C PRO A 227 -38.61 5.78 44.11
N SER A 228 -39.70 6.46 44.43
CA SER A 228 -40.03 6.97 45.75
C SER A 228 -40.23 5.73 46.60
N VAL A 229 -39.11 5.12 47.04
CA VAL A 229 -39.07 3.94 47.92
C VAL A 229 -40.23 2.97 47.61
N PRO A 230 -40.21 2.25 46.47
CA PRO A 230 -41.34 1.42 46.10
C PRO A 230 -41.53 0.32 47.15
N ARG A 231 -42.67 0.39 47.83
CA ARG A 231 -43.35 -0.72 48.49
C ARG A 231 -43.29 -1.89 47.50
N ARG A 232 -42.59 -2.97 47.89
CA ARG A 232 -42.43 -4.20 47.10
C ARG A 232 -43.81 -4.76 46.76
N ASP A 233 -44.35 -4.45 45.59
CA ASP A 233 -45.52 -5.15 45.07
C ASP A 233 -45.08 -6.31 44.15
N HIS A 234 -45.71 -7.46 44.36
CA HIS A 234 -45.14 -8.81 44.22
C HIS A 234 -45.21 -9.43 42.81
N TRP A 235 -45.56 -8.68 41.78
CA TRP A 235 -46.15 -9.29 40.57
C TRP A 235 -45.21 -9.71 39.43
N SER A 236 -43.92 -9.40 39.47
CA SER A 236 -42.97 -9.85 38.43
C SER A 236 -41.87 -10.78 38.93
N VAL A 237 -41.98 -11.28 40.17
CA VAL A 237 -40.85 -11.96 40.85
C VAL A 237 -40.98 -13.49 40.82
N ASP A 238 -42.16 -14.06 40.57
CA ASP A 238 -42.38 -15.52 40.77
C ASP A 238 -41.62 -16.44 39.81
N VAL A 239 -41.53 -16.10 38.51
CA VAL A 239 -40.78 -16.93 37.54
C VAL A 239 -39.27 -16.86 37.80
N SER A 240 -38.77 -15.70 38.24
CA SER A 240 -37.35 -15.51 38.57
C SER A 240 -36.94 -16.09 39.94
N LEU A 241 -37.87 -16.10 40.90
CA LEU A 241 -37.63 -16.68 42.22
C LEU A 241 -37.58 -18.20 42.15
N ALA A 242 -38.27 -18.85 41.22
CA ALA A 242 -38.23 -20.31 41.11
C ALA A 242 -36.83 -20.83 40.74
N THR A 243 -36.17 -20.22 39.76
CA THR A 243 -34.78 -20.55 39.35
C THR A 243 -33.77 -20.17 40.42
N VAL A 244 -33.91 -19.01 41.05
CA VAL A 244 -33.04 -18.60 42.18
C VAL A 244 -33.26 -19.51 43.41
N ARG A 245 -34.51 -19.88 43.72
CA ARG A 245 -34.83 -20.80 44.83
C ARG A 245 -34.29 -22.20 44.56
N TRP A 246 -34.45 -22.71 43.34
CA TRP A 246 -33.90 -24.01 42.94
C TRP A 246 -32.38 -24.04 43.03
N ALA A 247 -31.68 -23.02 42.50
CA ALA A 247 -30.24 -22.88 42.64
C ALA A 247 -29.80 -22.68 44.09
N SER A 248 -30.58 -21.93 44.89
CA SER A 248 -30.27 -21.70 46.30
C SER A 248 -30.48 -22.95 47.17
N ALA A 249 -31.35 -23.89 46.76
CA ALA A 249 -31.71 -25.03 47.59
C ALA A 249 -30.63 -26.14 47.62
N ARG A 250 -29.74 -26.22 46.62
CA ARG A 250 -28.87 -27.40 46.42
C ARG A 250 -27.37 -27.19 46.57
N HIS A 251 -26.89 -25.98 46.88
CA HIS A 251 -25.45 -25.70 46.84
C HIS A 251 -24.87 -25.03 48.09
N THR A 252 -23.54 -25.14 48.23
CA THR A 252 -22.70 -24.47 49.24
C THR A 252 -22.84 -22.95 49.16
N LEU A 253 -22.59 -22.24 50.27
CA LEU A 253 -22.69 -20.76 50.38
C LEU A 253 -21.94 -20.03 49.25
N GLY A 254 -20.76 -20.51 48.85
CA GLY A 254 -19.98 -19.93 47.74
C GLY A 254 -20.69 -20.02 46.39
N SER A 255 -21.24 -21.20 46.06
CA SER A 255 -22.01 -21.40 44.83
C SER A 255 -23.28 -20.56 44.79
N ARG A 256 -24.01 -20.44 45.92
CA ARG A 256 -25.20 -19.58 46.01
C ARG A 256 -24.85 -18.13 45.69
N THR A 257 -23.76 -17.66 46.27
CA THR A 257 -23.28 -16.29 46.08
C THR A 257 -22.89 -16.03 44.62
N PHE A 258 -22.14 -16.96 44.02
CA PHE A 258 -21.76 -16.90 42.61
C PHE A 258 -22.97 -16.89 41.67
N ALA A 259 -23.97 -17.75 41.93
CA ALA A 259 -25.21 -17.81 41.15
C ALA A 259 -26.02 -16.51 41.26
N VAL A 260 -26.09 -15.90 42.45
CA VAL A 260 -26.76 -14.60 42.65
C VAL A 260 -26.05 -13.48 41.89
N LEU A 261 -24.71 -13.49 41.88
CA LEU A 261 -23.94 -12.52 41.08
C LEU A 261 -24.20 -12.68 39.58
N ILE A 262 -24.15 -13.92 39.05
CA ILE A 262 -24.47 -14.21 37.65
C ILE A 262 -25.89 -13.74 37.31
N TRP A 263 -26.87 -14.04 38.15
CA TRP A 263 -28.26 -13.63 37.93
C TRP A 263 -28.40 -12.10 37.87
N ARG A 264 -27.70 -11.38 38.76
CA ARG A 264 -27.70 -9.91 38.78
C ARG A 264 -27.08 -9.33 37.51
N GLU A 265 -25.96 -9.89 37.06
CA GLU A 265 -25.30 -9.46 35.82
C GLU A 265 -26.19 -9.78 34.61
N LEU A 266 -26.81 -10.96 34.55
CA LEU A 266 -27.72 -11.35 33.47
C LEU A 266 -28.92 -10.40 33.37
N LYS A 267 -29.52 -10.02 34.51
CA LYS A 267 -30.62 -9.04 34.54
C LYS A 267 -30.20 -7.66 34.00
N THR A 268 -28.93 -7.31 34.15
CA THR A 268 -28.37 -6.05 33.62
C THR A 268 -28.02 -6.19 32.13
N ALA A 269 -27.56 -7.36 31.71
CA ALA A 269 -27.19 -7.67 30.34
C ALA A 269 -28.39 -7.78 29.40
N VAL A 270 -29.52 -8.36 29.81
CA VAL A 270 -30.71 -8.54 28.95
C VAL A 270 -31.21 -7.25 28.30
N PRO A 271 -31.48 -6.15 29.04
CA PRO A 271 -31.90 -4.90 28.40
C PRO A 271 -30.80 -4.33 27.50
N PHE A 272 -29.53 -4.52 27.87
CA PHE A 272 -28.41 -4.12 27.00
C PHE A 272 -28.40 -4.91 25.69
N ILE A 273 -28.54 -6.23 25.71
CA ILE A 273 -28.61 -7.08 24.51
C ILE A 273 -29.74 -6.64 23.59
N LEU A 274 -30.92 -6.36 24.15
CA LEU A 274 -32.06 -5.91 23.36
C LEU A 274 -31.78 -4.55 22.70
N TRP A 275 -31.39 -3.55 23.48
CA TRP A 275 -31.16 -2.20 22.96
C TRP A 275 -29.94 -2.12 22.03
N TRP A 276 -28.81 -2.68 22.45
CA TRP A 276 -27.57 -2.70 21.67
C TRP A 276 -27.68 -3.61 20.45
N GLY A 277 -28.38 -4.74 20.57
CA GLY A 277 -28.66 -5.64 19.45
C GLY A 277 -29.54 -4.99 18.39
N LEU A 278 -30.65 -4.36 18.80
CA LEU A 278 -31.51 -3.63 17.87
C LEU A 278 -30.79 -2.44 17.23
N LEU A 279 -30.02 -1.69 18.03
CA LEU A 279 -29.22 -0.57 17.54
C LEU A 279 -28.16 -1.03 16.54
N GLY A 280 -27.44 -2.11 16.84
CA GLY A 280 -26.43 -2.68 15.96
C GLY A 280 -27.03 -3.19 14.66
N VAL A 281 -28.17 -3.89 14.70
CA VAL A 281 -28.89 -4.33 13.49
C VAL A 281 -29.34 -3.13 12.66
N PHE A 282 -29.92 -2.11 13.30
CA PHE A 282 -30.35 -0.89 12.62
C PHE A 282 -29.17 -0.16 11.98
N LEU A 283 -28.05 -0.01 12.68
CA LEU A 283 -26.86 0.66 12.16
C LEU A 283 -26.16 -0.15 11.08
N VAL A 284 -26.14 -1.48 11.18
CA VAL A 284 -25.64 -2.34 10.09
C VAL A 284 -26.49 -2.16 8.83
N ASP A 285 -27.83 -2.17 8.95
CA ASP A 285 -28.73 -1.94 7.80
C ASP A 285 -28.56 -0.52 7.22
N LEU A 286 -28.41 0.50 8.08
CA LEU A 286 -28.18 1.88 7.67
C LEU A 286 -26.78 2.10 7.09
N LEU A 287 -25.74 1.43 7.55
CA LEU A 287 -24.40 1.59 6.99
C LEU A 287 -24.29 0.85 5.64
N VAL A 288 -24.84 -0.36 5.55
CA VAL A 288 -24.84 -1.19 4.32
C VAL A 288 -25.62 -0.51 3.19
N ARG A 289 -26.78 0.07 3.47
CA ARG A 289 -27.61 0.67 2.43
C ARG A 289 -27.12 2.04 1.95
N TRP A 290 -26.25 2.74 2.69
CA TRP A 290 -26.06 4.19 2.53
C TRP A 290 -24.63 4.63 2.31
N GLY A 291 -23.63 3.91 2.85
CA GLY A 291 -22.29 4.45 2.93
C GLY A 291 -21.33 3.96 1.85
N GLY A 292 -21.49 2.73 1.33
CA GLY A 292 -20.39 1.98 0.69
C GLY A 292 -19.16 1.77 1.59
N LEU A 293 -19.12 2.46 2.73
CA LEU A 293 -18.09 2.43 3.73
C LEU A 293 -18.21 1.13 4.53
N PRO A 294 -17.08 0.53 4.88
CA PRO A 294 -17.00 -0.66 5.73
C PRO A 294 -17.38 -0.41 7.21
N GLY A 295 -18.40 0.41 7.48
CA GLY A 295 -18.78 0.88 8.83
C GLY A 295 -19.23 -0.23 9.79
N ASN A 296 -19.64 -1.39 9.27
CA ASN A 296 -20.00 -2.55 10.09
C ASN A 296 -18.82 -3.05 10.95
N PHE A 297 -17.56 -2.84 10.53
CA PHE A 297 -16.39 -3.22 11.34
C PHE A 297 -16.32 -2.47 12.66
N ILE A 298 -16.62 -1.18 12.63
CA ILE A 298 -16.61 -0.36 13.85
C ILE A 298 -17.58 -0.98 14.85
N TRP A 299 -18.75 -1.43 14.41
CA TRP A 299 -19.73 -2.08 15.28
C TRP A 299 -19.32 -3.47 15.76
N LEU A 300 -18.79 -4.30 14.87
CA LEU A 300 -18.29 -5.64 15.22
C LEU A 300 -17.17 -5.57 16.26
N TYR A 301 -16.25 -4.60 16.16
CA TYR A 301 -15.11 -4.47 17.07
C TYR A 301 -15.40 -3.61 18.30
N ALA A 302 -16.25 -2.59 18.19
CA ALA A 302 -16.68 -1.80 19.34
C ALA A 302 -17.56 -2.60 20.30
N THR A 303 -18.35 -3.56 19.80
CA THR A 303 -19.27 -4.36 20.63
C THR A 303 -18.55 -5.12 21.76
N PRO A 304 -17.48 -5.90 21.50
CA PRO A 304 -16.68 -6.50 22.58
C PRO A 304 -16.12 -5.47 23.55
N GLY A 305 -15.59 -4.34 23.05
CA GLY A 305 -15.08 -3.26 23.90
C GLY A 305 -16.14 -2.67 24.82
N ILE A 306 -17.35 -2.45 24.32
CA ILE A 306 -18.47 -1.92 25.11
C ILE A 306 -19.01 -2.96 26.09
N CYS A 307 -19.07 -4.25 25.71
CA CYS A 307 -19.41 -5.31 26.64
C CYS A 307 -18.38 -5.41 27.78
N GLY A 308 -17.09 -5.32 27.44
CA GLY A 308 -16.00 -5.23 28.40
C GLY A 308 -16.20 -4.05 29.35
N LEU A 309 -16.52 -2.87 28.82
CA LEU A 309 -16.82 -1.68 29.62
C LEU A 309 -17.99 -1.88 30.58
N MET A 310 -19.09 -2.48 30.11
CA MET A 310 -20.30 -2.68 30.90
C MET A 310 -20.12 -3.65 32.08
N THR A 311 -19.08 -4.49 32.04
CA THR A 311 -18.70 -5.47 33.08
C THR A 311 -18.68 -4.88 34.49
N CYS A 312 -18.09 -3.69 34.69
CA CYS A 312 -18.02 -3.04 36.01
C CYS A 312 -18.77 -1.70 36.08
N LEU A 313 -19.22 -1.14 34.95
CA LEU A 313 -19.84 0.19 34.88
C LEU A 313 -21.09 0.33 35.75
N GLY A 314 -21.96 -0.70 35.74
CA GLY A 314 -23.19 -0.71 36.54
C GLY A 314 -22.92 -0.66 38.04
N ASP A 315 -21.89 -1.36 38.50
CA ASP A 315 -21.48 -1.38 39.90
C ASP A 315 -20.81 -0.08 40.34
N GLN A 316 -20.04 0.56 39.47
CA GLN A 316 -19.44 1.87 39.73
C GLN A 316 -20.52 2.93 39.91
N ARG A 317 -21.50 2.99 39.00
CA ARG A 317 -22.58 3.97 39.03
C ARG A 317 -23.39 3.91 40.32
N GLN A 318 -23.65 2.70 40.82
CA GLN A 318 -24.42 2.47 42.04
C GLN A 318 -23.55 2.38 43.31
N GLN A 319 -22.23 2.57 43.20
CA GLN A 319 -21.25 2.30 44.25
C GLN A 319 -21.42 0.91 44.92
N SER A 320 -22.01 -0.04 44.20
CA SER A 320 -22.36 -1.37 44.73
C SER A 320 -21.13 -2.23 44.99
N TYR A 321 -20.00 -1.90 44.38
CA TYR A 321 -18.71 -2.56 44.63
C TYR A 321 -18.28 -2.49 46.10
N ARG A 322 -18.60 -1.40 46.81
CA ARG A 322 -18.35 -1.27 48.26
C ARG A 322 -19.18 -2.28 49.04
N PHE A 323 -20.44 -2.48 48.65
CA PHE A 323 -21.30 -3.48 49.27
C PHE A 323 -20.76 -4.91 49.07
N LEU A 324 -20.27 -5.24 47.87
CA LEU A 324 -19.65 -6.54 47.58
C LEU A 324 -18.39 -6.77 48.44
N SER A 325 -17.57 -5.73 48.61
CA SER A 325 -16.40 -5.70 49.48
C SER A 325 -16.76 -5.94 50.95
N HIS A 326 -17.74 -5.20 51.49
CA HIS A 326 -18.20 -5.36 52.88
C HIS A 326 -18.81 -6.73 53.19
N ARG A 327 -19.31 -7.44 52.17
CA ARG A 327 -19.82 -8.81 52.31
C ARG A 327 -18.73 -9.88 52.27
N GLY A 328 -17.45 -9.49 52.17
CA GLY A 328 -16.32 -10.42 52.18
C GLY A 328 -16.23 -11.27 50.91
N LEU A 329 -16.80 -10.80 49.81
CA LEU A 329 -16.71 -11.51 48.53
C LEU A 329 -15.28 -11.44 48.00
N SER A 330 -14.74 -12.58 47.59
CA SER A 330 -13.41 -12.61 46.99
C SER A 330 -13.42 -11.92 45.62
N SER A 331 -12.35 -11.18 45.33
CA SER A 331 -12.20 -10.46 44.05
C SER A 331 -12.29 -11.40 42.86
N LEU A 332 -11.76 -12.63 42.98
CA LEU A 332 -11.84 -13.65 41.95
C LEU A 332 -13.28 -14.09 41.65
N THR A 333 -14.13 -14.24 42.68
CA THR A 333 -15.53 -14.64 42.49
C THR A 333 -16.32 -13.55 41.76
N VAL A 334 -16.11 -12.28 42.15
CA VAL A 334 -16.72 -11.13 41.49
C VAL A 334 -16.24 -11.04 40.04
N TRP A 335 -14.93 -11.12 39.81
CA TRP A 335 -14.32 -11.07 38.49
C TRP A 335 -14.87 -12.18 37.57
N LEU A 336 -14.83 -13.44 38.00
CA LEU A 336 -15.32 -14.59 37.22
C LEU A 336 -16.81 -14.45 36.89
N SER A 337 -17.63 -14.03 37.85
CA SER A 337 -19.09 -13.92 37.65
C SER A 337 -19.44 -12.90 36.57
N LYS A 338 -18.67 -11.81 36.51
CA LYS A 338 -18.84 -10.74 35.53
C LYS A 338 -18.37 -11.17 34.15
N HIS A 339 -17.16 -11.74 34.07
CA HIS A 339 -16.61 -12.22 32.80
C HIS A 339 -17.47 -13.30 32.16
N LEU A 340 -18.01 -14.25 32.95
CA LEU A 340 -18.85 -15.31 32.42
C LEU A 340 -20.07 -14.75 31.66
N VAL A 341 -20.75 -13.74 32.22
CA VAL A 341 -21.94 -13.15 31.57
C VAL A 341 -21.54 -12.25 30.40
N TRP A 342 -20.65 -11.29 30.63
CA TRP A 342 -20.36 -10.25 29.65
C TRP A 342 -19.54 -10.75 28.45
N LEU A 343 -18.71 -11.79 28.61
CA LEU A 343 -18.01 -12.42 27.51
C LEU A 343 -18.96 -13.22 26.61
N ILE A 344 -19.92 -13.98 27.20
CA ILE A 344 -20.98 -14.66 26.44
C ILE A 344 -21.81 -13.65 25.64
N VAL A 345 -22.16 -12.52 26.26
CA VAL A 345 -22.90 -11.43 25.61
C VAL A 345 -22.10 -10.82 24.46
N ALA A 346 -20.81 -10.55 24.67
CA ALA A 346 -19.92 -10.00 23.65
C ALA A 346 -19.85 -10.91 22.42
N PHE A 347 -19.54 -12.20 22.62
CA PHE A 347 -19.47 -13.17 21.53
C PHE A 347 -20.83 -13.41 20.86
N GLY A 348 -21.91 -13.49 21.65
CA GLY A 348 -23.27 -13.67 21.13
C GLY A 348 -23.69 -12.52 20.21
N LEU A 349 -23.41 -11.27 20.59
CA LEU A 349 -23.70 -10.09 19.77
C LEU A 349 -22.82 -10.00 18.53
N VAL A 350 -21.52 -10.29 18.63
CA VAL A 350 -20.63 -10.35 17.45
C VAL A 350 -21.11 -11.40 16.45
N LEU A 351 -21.49 -12.60 16.94
CA LEU A 351 -22.05 -13.66 16.09
C LEU A 351 -23.39 -13.22 15.47
N LEU A 352 -24.27 -12.55 16.22
CA LEU A 352 -25.53 -12.03 15.71
C LEU A 352 -25.31 -11.01 14.60
N PHE A 353 -24.41 -10.05 14.78
CA PHE A 353 -24.11 -9.02 13.79
C PHE A 353 -23.40 -9.60 12.56
N GLY A 354 -22.45 -10.50 12.75
CA GLY A 354 -21.80 -11.21 11.64
C GLY A 354 -22.77 -12.06 10.84
N TRP A 355 -23.70 -12.75 11.51
CA TRP A 355 -24.77 -13.51 10.86
C TRP A 355 -25.74 -12.59 10.12
N TYR A 356 -26.14 -11.47 10.72
CA TYR A 356 -27.06 -10.51 10.10
C TYR A 356 -26.45 -9.88 8.84
N ASP A 357 -25.19 -9.44 8.91
CA ASP A 357 -24.44 -8.93 7.75
C ASP A 357 -24.41 -10.00 6.65
N TYR A 358 -23.95 -11.21 6.96
CA TYR A 358 -23.89 -12.32 6.01
C TYR A 358 -25.25 -12.62 5.35
N ALA A 359 -26.32 -12.72 6.14
CA ALA A 359 -27.66 -13.06 5.66
C ALA A 359 -28.29 -11.95 4.77
N PHE A 360 -28.05 -10.68 5.09
CA PHE A 360 -28.62 -9.56 4.34
C PHE A 360 -27.95 -9.37 2.98
N GLN A 361 -26.64 -9.57 2.92
CA GLN A 361 -25.83 -9.44 1.70
C GLN A 361 -26.13 -10.50 0.65
N TYR A 362 -26.44 -11.72 1.10
CA TYR A 362 -26.91 -12.79 0.22
C TYR A 362 -28.21 -12.40 -0.52
N ARG A 363 -29.04 -11.51 0.07
CA ARG A 363 -30.23 -10.99 -0.61
C ARG A 363 -29.92 -9.85 -1.57
N SER A 364 -29.04 -8.91 -1.22
CA SER A 364 -28.76 -7.74 -2.08
C SER A 364 -28.03 -8.11 -3.38
N SER A 365 -27.14 -9.10 -3.33
CA SER A 365 -26.38 -9.59 -4.50
C SER A 365 -27.23 -10.21 -5.61
N SER A 366 -28.52 -10.50 -5.35
CA SER A 366 -29.47 -10.98 -6.35
C SER A 366 -30.16 -9.87 -7.16
N GLY A 367 -30.00 -8.59 -6.78
CA GLY A 367 -30.57 -7.43 -7.48
C GLY A 367 -29.58 -6.80 -8.44
N ALA A 368 -29.83 -6.91 -9.75
CA ALA A 368 -28.97 -6.47 -10.86
C ALA A 368 -28.61 -4.97 -10.92
N TYR A 369 -29.04 -4.14 -9.96
CA TYR A 369 -28.91 -2.68 -10.03
C TYR A 369 -27.95 -2.03 -9.03
N TYR A 370 -27.49 -2.76 -8.02
CA TYR A 370 -26.40 -2.29 -7.16
C TYR A 370 -25.19 -3.16 -7.49
N GLY A 371 -24.18 -2.56 -8.13
CA GLY A 371 -22.89 -3.22 -8.35
C GLY A 371 -22.46 -3.89 -7.05
N LYS A 372 -21.97 -5.14 -7.14
CA LYS A 372 -21.65 -6.01 -6.01
C LYS A 372 -20.94 -5.21 -4.91
N VAL A 373 -21.70 -4.70 -3.94
CA VAL A 373 -21.11 -4.13 -2.73
C VAL A 373 -20.54 -5.36 -2.04
N PRO A 374 -19.21 -5.53 -1.98
CA PRO A 374 -18.64 -6.71 -1.37
C PRO A 374 -19.12 -6.73 0.07
N SER A 375 -19.46 -7.92 0.58
CA SER A 375 -19.88 -8.00 1.97
C SER A 375 -18.87 -7.46 2.94
N VAL A 376 -19.27 -6.95 4.10
CA VAL A 376 -18.29 -6.44 5.06
C VAL A 376 -17.38 -7.59 5.46
N LEU A 377 -17.92 -8.78 5.67
CA LEU A 377 -17.09 -9.98 5.67
C LEU A 377 -16.28 -10.04 4.37
N HIS A 378 -16.82 -10.04 3.16
CA HIS A 378 -16.05 -10.02 1.91
C HIS A 378 -15.18 -8.78 1.64
N SER A 379 -15.17 -7.67 2.39
CA SER A 379 -14.34 -6.47 2.20
C SER A 379 -13.24 -6.41 3.23
N VAL A 380 -13.48 -6.92 4.44
CA VAL A 380 -12.39 -7.25 5.37
C VAL A 380 -11.76 -8.53 4.93
N PHE A 381 -12.50 -9.51 4.46
CA PHE A 381 -11.97 -10.61 3.69
C PHE A 381 -11.33 -9.99 2.46
N ASP A 382 -11.96 -9.36 1.46
CA ASP A 382 -11.23 -8.85 0.27
C ASP A 382 -10.05 -7.95 0.60
N GLY A 383 -10.09 -7.09 1.62
CA GLY A 383 -8.95 -6.33 2.10
C GLY A 383 -7.87 -7.20 2.76
N LEU A 384 -8.26 -8.17 3.59
CA LEU A 384 -7.40 -9.22 4.15
C LEU A 384 -6.97 -10.27 3.11
N LEU A 385 -7.71 -10.46 2.01
CA LEU A 385 -7.55 -11.44 0.95
C LEU A 385 -6.64 -10.86 -0.12
N GLN A 386 -6.83 -9.58 -0.45
CA GLN A 386 -5.95 -8.79 -1.29
C GLN A 386 -4.65 -8.44 -0.56
N THR A 387 -4.62 -8.38 0.78
CA THR A 387 -3.36 -8.69 1.46
C THR A 387 -3.05 -10.16 1.21
N ARG A 388 -2.38 -10.42 0.09
CA ARG A 388 -1.76 -11.71 -0.19
C ARG A 388 -0.98 -12.07 1.07
N LEU A 389 -1.39 -13.15 1.74
CA LEU A 389 -0.50 -13.77 2.69
C LEU A 389 0.76 -14.15 1.90
N PRO A 390 1.94 -14.09 2.53
CA PRO A 390 3.19 -14.38 1.85
C PRO A 390 3.17 -15.71 1.10
N ASN A 391 2.34 -16.66 1.50
CA ASN A 391 2.23 -17.96 0.85
C ASN A 391 1.58 -17.96 -0.54
N GLY A 392 1.14 -16.81 -1.07
CA GLY A 392 0.33 -16.74 -2.30
C GLY A 392 -1.10 -17.27 -2.12
N LEU A 393 -1.38 -17.93 -0.99
CA LEU A 393 -2.71 -18.24 -0.51
C LEU A 393 -3.43 -16.94 -0.17
N LEU A 394 -4.54 -16.73 -0.84
CA LEU A 394 -5.49 -15.72 -0.41
C LEU A 394 -5.99 -16.15 0.98
N LEU A 395 -6.23 -15.20 1.89
CA LEU A 395 -6.82 -15.50 3.21
C LEU A 395 -8.16 -16.29 3.11
N SER A 396 -8.74 -16.41 1.90
CA SER A 396 -10.01 -17.04 1.56
C SER A 396 -9.89 -18.54 1.68
N ASP A 397 -8.67 -19.01 1.46
CA ASP A 397 -8.35 -20.41 1.40
C ASP A 397 -8.18 -20.97 2.84
N SER A 398 -8.19 -20.09 3.86
CA SER A 398 -8.10 -20.45 5.28
C SER A 398 -9.07 -19.66 6.18
N PRO A 399 -10.37 -20.00 6.19
CA PRO A 399 -11.35 -19.37 7.11
C PRO A 399 -10.93 -19.39 8.59
N GLY A 400 -10.04 -20.31 8.99
CA GLY A 400 -9.44 -20.34 10.32
C GLY A 400 -8.62 -19.10 10.69
N LEU A 401 -7.89 -18.48 9.75
CA LEU A 401 -7.09 -17.28 10.04
C LEU A 401 -7.98 -16.06 10.30
N ALA A 402 -8.99 -15.84 9.46
CA ALA A 402 -9.95 -14.75 9.67
C ALA A 402 -10.75 -14.93 10.98
N PHE A 403 -11.10 -16.17 11.32
CA PHE A 403 -11.75 -16.45 12.61
C PHE A 403 -10.82 -16.16 13.79
N SER A 404 -9.54 -16.54 13.69
CA SER A 404 -8.53 -16.25 14.71
C SER A 404 -8.33 -14.73 14.90
N TYR A 405 -8.38 -13.97 13.80
CA TYR A 405 -8.32 -12.51 13.81
C TYR A 405 -9.49 -11.91 14.59
N ILE A 406 -10.72 -12.27 14.24
CA ILE A 406 -11.94 -11.73 14.86
C ILE A 406 -11.96 -12.07 16.36
N ILE A 407 -11.56 -13.28 16.74
CA ILE A 407 -11.47 -13.70 18.14
C ILE A 407 -10.39 -12.91 18.89
N CYS A 408 -9.17 -12.84 18.36
CA CYS A 408 -8.07 -12.17 19.07
C CYS A 408 -8.37 -10.68 19.28
N LEU A 409 -8.83 -10.00 18.23
CA LEU A 409 -9.20 -8.59 18.30
C LEU A 409 -10.42 -8.38 19.22
N GLY A 410 -11.46 -9.20 19.09
CA GLY A 410 -12.64 -9.13 19.97
C GLY A 410 -12.30 -9.34 21.44
N CYS A 411 -11.46 -10.33 21.77
CA CYS A 411 -10.95 -10.55 23.12
C CYS A 411 -10.12 -9.37 23.62
N LEU A 412 -9.27 -8.79 22.78
CA LEU A 412 -8.44 -7.65 23.14
C LEU A 412 -9.28 -6.40 23.40
N SER A 413 -10.22 -6.08 22.51
CA SER A 413 -11.17 -4.98 22.68
C SER A 413 -11.98 -5.15 23.97
N TYR A 414 -12.49 -6.36 24.23
CA TYR A 414 -13.19 -6.68 25.49
C TYR A 414 -12.31 -6.46 26.71
N ALA A 415 -11.06 -6.94 26.69
CA ALA A 415 -10.13 -6.78 27.80
C ALA A 415 -9.81 -5.31 28.08
N VAL A 416 -9.62 -4.50 27.03
CA VAL A 416 -9.43 -3.05 27.12
C VAL A 416 -10.67 -2.36 27.70
N GLY A 417 -11.86 -2.70 27.21
CA GLY A 417 -13.11 -2.18 27.74
C GLY A 417 -13.25 -2.44 29.24
N HIS A 418 -12.98 -3.69 29.65
CA HIS A 418 -13.01 -4.07 31.06
C HIS A 418 -11.97 -3.31 31.89
N LEU A 419 -10.75 -3.16 31.37
CA LEU A 419 -9.72 -2.37 32.02
C LEU A 419 -10.16 -0.91 32.24
N CYS A 420 -10.74 -0.28 31.22
CA CYS A 420 -11.26 1.08 31.31
C CYS A 420 -12.36 1.20 32.38
N SER A 421 -13.24 0.19 32.46
CA SER A 421 -14.30 0.13 33.49
C SER A 421 -13.79 -0.05 34.92
N LEU A 422 -12.54 -0.46 35.11
CA LEU A 422 -11.91 -0.54 36.44
C LEU A 422 -11.11 0.72 36.77
N TRP A 423 -10.53 1.36 35.75
CA TRP A 423 -9.59 2.47 35.94
C TRP A 423 -10.28 3.82 36.08
N PHE A 424 -11.33 4.05 35.31
CA PHE A 424 -12.06 5.31 35.31
C PHE A 424 -13.34 5.16 36.12
N ARG A 425 -13.56 6.06 37.09
CA ARG A 425 -14.79 6.09 37.90
C ARG A 425 -15.96 6.77 37.19
N GLY A 426 -15.66 7.70 36.28
CA GLY A 426 -16.67 8.42 35.51
C GLY A 426 -17.12 7.56 34.32
N PRO A 427 -18.41 7.21 34.21
CA PRO A 427 -18.87 6.29 33.17
C PRO A 427 -18.67 6.84 31.77
N VAL A 428 -18.85 8.15 31.58
CA VAL A 428 -18.66 8.82 30.29
C VAL A 428 -17.19 8.75 29.85
N ILE A 429 -16.24 9.00 30.76
CA ILE A 429 -14.80 8.96 30.47
C ILE A 429 -14.35 7.52 30.20
N ALA A 430 -14.80 6.57 31.01
CA ALA A 430 -14.54 5.15 30.80
C ALA A 430 -15.01 4.72 29.41
N SER A 431 -16.21 5.17 29.00
CA SER A 431 -16.79 4.89 27.68
C SER A 431 -15.98 5.50 26.55
N ALA A 432 -15.64 6.79 26.65
CA ALA A 432 -14.87 7.50 25.64
C ALA A 432 -13.49 6.86 25.44
N VAL A 433 -12.76 6.63 26.53
CA VAL A 433 -11.42 6.02 26.46
C VAL A 433 -11.49 4.59 25.92
N ALA A 434 -12.45 3.78 26.38
CA ALA A 434 -12.62 2.41 25.88
C ALA A 434 -12.89 2.38 24.37
N LEU A 435 -13.77 3.26 23.88
CA LEU A 435 -14.12 3.35 22.47
C LEU A 435 -12.92 3.82 21.63
N ILE A 436 -12.22 4.87 22.06
CA ILE A 436 -11.01 5.39 21.38
C ILE A 436 -9.94 4.31 21.27
N VAL A 437 -9.60 3.65 22.40
CA VAL A 437 -8.56 2.62 22.40
C VAL A 437 -9.00 1.43 21.55
N THR A 438 -10.28 1.06 21.60
CA THR A 438 -10.81 -0.02 20.76
C THR A 438 -10.70 0.33 19.27
N LEU A 439 -11.05 1.56 18.87
CA LEU A 439 -10.90 2.03 17.49
C LEU A 439 -9.43 2.05 17.05
N PHE A 440 -8.52 2.47 17.93
CA PHE A 440 -7.08 2.45 17.67
C PHE A 440 -6.52 1.02 17.53
N LEU A 441 -7.15 0.04 18.19
CA LEU A 441 -6.76 -1.37 18.07
C LEU A 441 -7.25 -2.04 16.78
N ILE A 442 -8.26 -1.51 16.10
CA ILE A 442 -8.77 -2.07 14.83
C ILE A 442 -7.67 -2.20 13.76
N PRO A 443 -6.84 -1.17 13.48
CA PRO A 443 -5.78 -1.29 12.48
C PRO A 443 -4.61 -2.17 12.93
N VAL A 444 -4.40 -2.37 14.23
CA VAL A 444 -3.20 -3.10 14.73
C VAL A 444 -3.08 -4.49 14.12
N PRO A 445 -4.11 -5.36 14.11
CA PRO A 445 -4.02 -6.65 13.44
C PRO A 445 -3.84 -6.56 11.91
N LEU A 446 -4.40 -5.53 11.24
CA LEU A 446 -4.15 -5.32 9.81
C LEU A 446 -2.68 -5.00 9.57
N LEU A 447 -2.07 -4.18 10.43
CA LEU A 447 -0.65 -3.88 10.37
C LEU A 447 0.18 -5.13 10.65
N LEU A 448 -0.13 -5.89 11.69
CA LEU A 448 0.55 -7.15 11.98
C LEU A 448 0.48 -8.11 10.78
N ALA A 449 -0.70 -8.30 10.19
CA ALA A 449 -0.87 -9.11 8.99
C ALA A 449 -0.09 -8.57 7.79
N ARG A 450 -0.08 -7.24 7.60
CA ARG A 450 0.67 -6.57 6.53
C ARG A 450 2.18 -6.77 6.65
N PHE A 451 2.69 -6.78 7.87
CA PHE A 451 4.10 -7.04 8.18
C PHE A 451 4.43 -8.54 8.30
N ASP A 452 3.49 -9.42 7.93
CA ASP A 452 3.62 -10.88 8.07
C ASP A 452 3.97 -11.34 9.50
N ILE A 453 3.42 -10.63 10.48
CA ILE A 453 3.59 -10.99 11.89
C ILE A 453 2.43 -11.91 12.27
N PRO A 454 2.73 -13.11 12.82
CA PRO A 454 1.69 -14.05 13.21
C PRO A 454 0.83 -13.46 14.34
N LEU A 455 -0.46 -13.27 14.06
CA LEU A 455 -1.40 -12.56 14.93
C LEU A 455 -1.56 -13.20 16.31
N ALA A 456 -1.73 -14.53 16.34
CA ALA A 456 -1.97 -15.26 17.59
C ALA A 456 -0.82 -15.11 18.61
N PRO A 457 0.45 -15.40 18.27
CA PRO A 457 1.55 -15.25 19.23
C PRO A 457 1.81 -13.79 19.63
N THR A 458 1.39 -12.78 18.85
CA THR A 458 1.51 -11.38 19.24
C THR A 458 0.35 -10.91 20.12
N LEU A 459 -0.89 -11.18 19.72
CA LEU A 459 -2.08 -10.64 20.37
C LEU A 459 -2.53 -11.46 21.59
N VAL A 460 -2.37 -12.79 21.58
CA VAL A 460 -2.81 -13.63 22.70
C VAL A 460 -2.07 -13.29 24.00
N PRO A 461 -0.73 -13.13 24.02
CA PRO A 461 -0.03 -12.69 25.23
C PRO A 461 -0.50 -11.32 25.73
N LEU A 462 -0.80 -10.39 24.81
CA LEU A 462 -1.32 -9.08 25.16
C LEU A 462 -2.70 -9.16 25.81
N VAL A 463 -3.62 -9.97 25.24
CA VAL A 463 -4.95 -10.24 25.81
C VAL A 463 -4.82 -10.84 27.21
N LEU A 464 -3.98 -11.86 27.37
CA LEU A 464 -3.76 -12.53 28.65
C LEU A 464 -3.18 -11.56 29.69
N ALA A 465 -2.20 -10.74 29.30
CA ALA A 465 -1.57 -9.79 30.20
C ALA A 465 -2.56 -8.69 30.65
N ILE A 466 -3.38 -8.16 29.75
CA ILE A 466 -4.43 -7.19 30.12
C ILE A 466 -5.49 -7.86 31.00
N ALA A 467 -5.92 -9.09 30.69
CA ALA A 467 -6.86 -9.84 31.53
C ALA A 467 -6.31 -10.06 32.95
N LEU A 468 -5.04 -10.47 33.08
CA LEU A 468 -4.35 -10.57 34.38
C LEU A 468 -4.23 -9.21 35.08
N GLY A 469 -4.01 -8.14 34.31
CA GLY A 469 -4.09 -6.76 34.79
C GLY A 469 -5.45 -6.42 35.38
N THR A 470 -6.55 -6.81 34.74
CA THR A 470 -7.91 -6.60 35.30
C THR A 470 -8.13 -7.42 36.56
N LEU A 471 -7.68 -8.68 36.60
CA LEU A 471 -7.81 -9.55 37.76
C LEU A 471 -7.04 -8.97 38.97
N SER A 472 -5.80 -8.53 38.75
CA SER A 472 -4.96 -7.94 39.81
C SER A 472 -5.49 -6.60 40.33
N THR A 473 -6.16 -5.82 39.47
CA THR A 473 -6.71 -4.50 39.83
C THR A 473 -8.10 -4.58 40.46
N THR A 474 -8.81 -5.70 40.30
CA THR A 474 -10.17 -5.90 40.84
C THR A 474 -10.20 -5.80 42.37
N SER A 475 -9.18 -6.32 43.07
CA SER A 475 -9.10 -6.25 44.54
C SER A 475 -8.97 -4.81 45.05
N ALA A 476 -8.07 -4.03 44.44
CA ALA A 476 -7.88 -2.61 44.75
C ALA A 476 -9.12 -1.79 44.40
N TRP A 477 -9.78 -2.10 43.27
CA TRP A 477 -11.04 -1.47 42.88
C TRP A 477 -12.17 -1.74 43.90
N LEU A 478 -12.34 -2.98 44.37
CA LEU A 478 -13.32 -3.33 45.41
C LEU A 478 -13.07 -2.59 46.74
N ARG A 479 -11.81 -2.31 47.08
CA ARG A 479 -11.40 -1.58 48.28
C ARG A 479 -11.33 -0.07 48.12
N ASP A 480 -11.59 0.43 46.91
CA ASP A 480 -11.50 1.85 46.57
C ASP A 480 -10.12 2.48 46.78
N GLU A 481 -9.05 1.68 46.65
CA GLU A 481 -7.68 2.12 46.88
C GLU A 481 -7.16 2.99 45.72
N SER A 482 -6.69 4.20 46.03
CA SER A 482 -6.21 5.19 45.04
C SER A 482 -4.77 5.65 45.26
N SER A 483 -3.89 4.77 45.72
CA SER A 483 -2.48 5.13 45.89
C SER A 483 -1.76 5.26 44.54
N TRP A 484 -0.70 6.09 44.50
CA TRP A 484 0.16 6.21 43.32
C TRP A 484 0.85 4.87 42.99
N SER A 485 1.24 4.07 43.98
CA SER A 485 1.81 2.75 43.71
C SER A 485 0.86 1.83 42.93
N TYR A 486 -0.47 1.94 43.13
CA TYR A 486 -1.45 1.22 42.31
C TYR A 486 -1.58 1.81 40.90
N LEU A 487 -1.50 3.12 40.75
CA LEU A 487 -1.48 3.75 39.42
C LEU A 487 -0.28 3.27 38.60
N LEU A 488 0.92 3.21 39.19
CA LEU A 488 2.11 2.69 38.50
C LEU A 488 1.94 1.21 38.12
N LYS A 489 1.41 0.38 39.02
CA LYS A 489 1.11 -1.03 38.73
C LYS A 489 0.11 -1.16 37.58
N ARG A 490 -0.94 -0.33 37.57
CA ARG A 490 -1.93 -0.28 36.48
C ARG A 490 -1.27 0.03 35.15
N ILE A 491 -0.48 1.11 35.10
CA ILE A 491 0.26 1.51 33.88
C ILE A 491 1.20 0.38 33.42
N ALA A 492 1.93 -0.25 34.35
CA ALA A 492 2.85 -1.34 34.04
C ALA A 492 2.16 -2.55 33.38
N TRP A 493 0.92 -2.90 33.78
CA TRP A 493 0.14 -4.00 33.18
C TRP A 493 -0.25 -3.76 31.72
N VAL A 494 -0.18 -2.52 31.24
CA VAL A 494 -0.46 -2.19 29.83
C VAL A 494 0.85 -1.94 29.08
N VAL A 495 1.73 -1.12 29.66
CA VAL A 495 2.96 -0.68 28.99
C VAL A 495 3.95 -1.84 28.81
N LEU A 496 4.16 -2.69 29.82
CA LEU A 496 5.14 -3.78 29.71
C LEU A 496 4.75 -4.83 28.64
N PRO A 497 3.50 -5.32 28.57
CA PRO A 497 3.09 -6.23 27.51
C PRO A 497 3.16 -5.60 26.12
N VAL A 498 2.81 -4.32 25.98
CA VAL A 498 2.92 -3.60 24.69
C VAL A 498 4.39 -3.50 24.27
N ILE A 499 5.30 -3.09 25.17
CA ILE A 499 6.74 -3.06 24.88
C ILE A 499 7.26 -4.46 24.52
N ALA A 500 6.87 -5.49 25.27
CA ALA A 500 7.27 -6.87 24.98
C ALA A 500 6.76 -7.36 23.61
N CYS A 501 5.53 -6.99 23.23
CA CYS A 501 4.99 -7.28 21.91
C CYS A 501 5.76 -6.54 20.81
N VAL A 502 6.06 -5.25 21.00
CA VAL A 502 6.84 -4.45 20.03
C VAL A 502 8.24 -5.02 19.87
N LEU A 503 8.94 -5.34 20.96
CA LEU A 503 10.26 -5.96 20.91
C LEU A 503 10.20 -7.35 20.26
N GLY A 504 9.21 -8.16 20.61
CA GLY A 504 8.99 -9.47 19.99
C GLY A 504 8.74 -9.37 18.49
N VAL A 505 8.00 -8.34 18.05
CA VAL A 505 7.80 -8.00 16.64
C VAL A 505 9.12 -7.61 16.00
N CYS A 506 9.92 -6.73 16.60
CA CYS A 506 11.22 -6.35 16.06
C CYS A 506 12.13 -7.57 15.89
N VAL A 507 12.24 -8.42 16.92
CA VAL A 507 13.08 -9.63 16.86
C VAL A 507 12.57 -10.60 15.80
N TYR A 508 11.26 -10.86 15.76
CA TYR A 508 10.66 -11.72 14.74
C TYR A 508 10.92 -11.20 13.33
N ARG A 509 10.81 -9.89 13.12
CA ARG A 509 11.06 -9.24 11.83
C ARG A 509 12.52 -9.39 11.41
N GLY A 510 13.48 -9.10 12.30
CA GLY A 510 14.91 -9.25 12.02
C GLY A 510 15.28 -10.68 11.61
N GLU A 511 14.69 -11.68 12.27
CA GLU A 511 14.96 -13.11 12.00
C GLU A 511 14.09 -13.73 10.91
N GLN A 512 13.18 -12.96 10.30
CA GLN A 512 12.27 -13.49 9.28
C GLN A 512 13.02 -13.93 8.02
N ILE A 513 14.15 -13.27 7.72
CA ILE A 513 14.98 -13.55 6.56
C ILE A 513 16.32 -14.11 7.08
N PRO A 514 16.73 -15.30 6.63
CA PRO A 514 17.98 -15.90 7.06
C PRO A 514 19.15 -15.05 6.58
N GLU A 515 20.22 -15.04 7.37
CA GLU A 515 21.49 -14.47 6.92
C GLU A 515 22.08 -15.38 5.85
N VAL A 516 22.22 -14.83 4.63
CA VAL A 516 22.79 -15.52 3.47
C VAL A 516 23.96 -14.70 2.98
N ASP A 517 25.07 -15.37 2.65
CA ASP A 517 26.18 -14.75 1.92
C ASP A 517 25.74 -14.55 0.46
N PRO A 518 25.84 -13.35 -0.13
CA PRO A 518 25.55 -13.15 -1.56
C PRO A 518 26.38 -14.06 -2.48
N GLY A 519 27.48 -14.65 -2.00
CA GLY A 519 28.32 -15.58 -2.74
C GLY A 519 29.49 -14.92 -3.46
N PHE A 520 29.82 -13.69 -3.10
CA PHE A 520 31.01 -12.97 -3.56
C PHE A 520 31.42 -11.92 -2.53
N ASP A 521 32.72 -11.57 -2.53
CA ASP A 521 33.22 -10.47 -1.72
C ASP A 521 32.85 -9.13 -2.37
N TRP A 522 31.81 -8.50 -1.82
CA TRP A 522 31.28 -7.25 -2.36
C TRP A 522 32.22 -6.07 -2.15
N GLN A 523 33.11 -6.10 -1.15
CA GLN A 523 34.09 -5.04 -0.92
C GLN A 523 35.21 -5.13 -1.96
N ALA A 524 35.74 -6.36 -2.18
CA ALA A 524 36.70 -6.58 -3.26
C ALA A 524 36.09 -6.28 -4.64
N TRP A 525 34.78 -6.50 -4.81
CA TRP A 525 34.07 -6.15 -6.04
C TRP A 525 33.94 -4.64 -6.24
N GLU A 526 33.66 -3.90 -5.17
CA GLU A 526 33.60 -2.44 -5.19
C GLU A 526 34.95 -1.80 -5.56
N ASP A 527 36.04 -2.35 -5.04
CA ASP A 527 37.40 -1.87 -5.32
C ASP A 527 37.91 -2.24 -6.72
N ARG A 528 37.15 -3.07 -7.46
CA ARG A 528 37.52 -3.46 -8.83
C ARG A 528 37.34 -2.25 -9.76
N PRO A 529 38.35 -1.86 -10.54
CA PRO A 529 38.17 -0.83 -11.56
C PRO A 529 37.14 -1.32 -12.59
N VAL A 530 36.12 -0.50 -12.84
CA VAL A 530 34.99 -0.81 -13.75
C VAL A 530 35.51 -1.19 -15.14
N ALA A 531 36.55 -0.49 -15.60
CA ALA A 531 37.25 -0.80 -16.83
C ALA A 531 38.77 -0.80 -16.61
N SER A 532 39.49 -1.61 -17.38
CA SER A 532 40.95 -1.54 -17.37
C SER A 532 41.40 -0.18 -17.94
N SER A 533 42.46 0.39 -17.39
CA SER A 533 43.01 1.67 -17.88
C SER A 533 43.45 1.59 -19.34
N ALA A 534 43.90 0.41 -19.79
CA ALA A 534 44.25 0.15 -21.18
C ALA A 534 43.03 0.27 -22.11
N TRP A 535 41.92 -0.39 -21.75
CA TRP A 535 40.67 -0.31 -22.51
C TRP A 535 40.11 1.11 -22.56
N MET A 536 40.13 1.83 -21.43
CA MET A 536 39.72 3.24 -21.38
C MET A 536 40.60 4.13 -22.28
N SER A 537 41.91 3.84 -22.37
CA SER A 537 42.82 4.63 -23.21
C SER A 537 42.64 4.37 -24.71
N GLU A 538 42.40 3.12 -25.10
CA GLU A 538 42.14 2.71 -26.48
C GLU A 538 40.82 3.31 -26.98
N TRP A 539 39.78 3.22 -26.16
CA TRP A 539 38.47 3.76 -26.48
C TRP A 539 38.43 5.29 -26.54
N LYS A 540 39.18 5.99 -25.66
CA LYS A 540 39.31 7.46 -25.74
C LYS A 540 39.90 7.90 -27.07
N ALA A 541 40.88 7.18 -27.61
CA ALA A 541 41.48 7.50 -28.91
C ALA A 541 40.47 7.32 -30.06
N ASP A 542 39.65 6.26 -30.01
CA ASP A 542 38.59 6.00 -30.98
C ASP A 542 37.48 7.06 -30.96
N LEU A 543 37.14 7.54 -29.76
CA LEU A 543 36.17 8.62 -29.59
C LEU A 543 36.69 9.95 -30.08
N ASP A 544 37.94 10.30 -29.82
CA ASP A 544 38.56 11.52 -30.35
C ASP A 544 38.56 11.51 -31.89
N HIS A 545 38.80 10.33 -32.49
CA HIS A 545 38.68 10.14 -33.94
C HIS A 545 37.25 10.40 -34.44
N LEU A 546 36.25 9.80 -33.80
CA LEU A 546 34.84 10.03 -34.16
C LEU A 546 34.36 11.45 -33.91
N TRP A 547 34.84 12.09 -32.86
CA TRP A 547 34.56 13.49 -32.58
C TRP A 547 35.03 14.38 -33.74
N THR A 548 36.29 14.17 -34.15
CA THR A 548 36.91 14.91 -35.25
C THR A 548 36.16 14.65 -36.55
N ARG A 549 35.85 13.38 -36.85
CA ARG A 549 35.19 12.99 -38.09
C ARG A 549 33.70 13.38 -38.13
N SER A 550 32.98 13.32 -37.02
CA SER A 550 31.59 13.77 -36.95
C SER A 550 31.45 15.27 -37.15
N HIS A 551 32.41 16.07 -36.69
CA HIS A 551 32.49 17.49 -37.03
C HIS A 551 32.71 17.69 -38.53
N GLU A 552 33.58 16.90 -39.16
CA GLU A 552 33.80 16.93 -40.60
C GLU A 552 32.56 16.52 -41.39
N ILE A 553 31.88 15.43 -41.02
CA ILE A 553 30.64 14.95 -41.64
C ILE A 553 29.52 15.96 -41.47
N SER A 554 29.37 16.53 -40.26
CA SER A 554 28.42 17.61 -40.00
C SER A 554 28.73 18.81 -40.91
N ASN A 555 29.99 19.20 -41.03
CA ASN A 555 30.43 20.27 -41.92
C ASN A 555 30.25 19.92 -43.42
N MET A 556 30.40 18.66 -43.82
CA MET A 556 30.16 18.19 -45.20
C MET A 556 28.67 18.20 -45.54
N LEU A 557 27.82 17.73 -44.62
CA LEU A 557 26.35 17.82 -44.74
C LEU A 557 25.87 19.28 -44.72
N LEU A 558 26.64 20.20 -44.14
CA LEU A 558 26.41 21.65 -44.17
C LEU A 558 26.99 22.34 -45.42
N ALA A 559 27.98 21.74 -46.09
CA ALA A 559 28.71 22.32 -47.22
C ALA A 559 28.17 21.89 -48.59
N ASP A 560 27.47 20.76 -48.67
CA ASP A 560 26.63 20.48 -49.83
C ASP A 560 25.48 21.52 -49.85
N GLU A 561 25.59 22.49 -50.77
CA GLU A 561 24.45 23.30 -51.19
C GLU A 561 23.25 22.38 -51.39
N PRO A 562 22.02 22.80 -51.02
CA PRO A 562 20.85 21.94 -51.09
C PRO A 562 20.84 21.28 -52.46
N ILE A 563 21.09 19.96 -52.47
CA ILE A 563 20.93 19.12 -53.65
C ILE A 563 19.66 19.64 -54.32
N GLU A 564 19.71 20.01 -55.60
CA GLU A 564 18.54 20.47 -56.36
C GLU A 564 17.46 19.38 -56.33
N VAL A 565 16.70 19.29 -55.23
CA VAL A 565 15.42 18.59 -55.11
C VAL A 565 14.34 19.48 -55.75
N GLU A 566 14.73 20.41 -56.62
CA GLU A 566 13.85 21.31 -57.35
C GLU A 566 13.12 20.60 -58.51
N THR A 567 13.52 19.38 -58.89
CA THR A 567 12.82 18.61 -59.93
C THR A 567 11.82 17.56 -59.42
N ARG A 568 11.72 17.32 -58.11
CA ARG A 568 10.60 16.52 -57.53
C ARG A 568 9.72 17.29 -56.55
N SER A 569 10.13 18.47 -56.09
CA SER A 569 9.33 19.28 -55.14
C SER A 569 8.30 20.19 -55.81
N ARG A 570 8.26 20.28 -57.14
CA ARG A 570 7.28 21.09 -57.88
C ARG A 570 5.89 20.45 -58.02
N GLU A 571 5.70 19.19 -57.62
CA GLU A 571 4.38 18.53 -57.58
C GLU A 571 3.84 18.33 -56.15
N ALA A 572 4.61 18.69 -55.11
CA ALA A 572 4.21 18.57 -53.70
C ALA A 572 4.00 19.95 -53.04
N GLU A 573 3.50 20.92 -53.80
CA GLU A 573 3.40 22.34 -53.40
C GLU A 573 2.18 22.65 -52.50
N ASN A 574 1.71 21.72 -51.66
CA ASN A 574 0.55 22.04 -50.80
C ASN A 574 0.46 21.42 -49.40
N ASP A 575 1.49 20.75 -48.87
CA ASP A 575 1.49 20.45 -47.43
C ASP A 575 2.92 20.21 -46.88
N ASP A 576 3.24 20.82 -45.75
CA ASP A 576 4.36 20.48 -44.84
C ASP A 576 5.85 20.63 -45.29
N SER A 577 6.19 21.42 -46.31
CA SER A 577 7.59 21.58 -46.75
C SER A 577 8.56 22.39 -45.85
N LYS A 578 8.14 22.83 -44.65
CA LYS A 578 9.06 23.39 -43.62
C LYS A 578 9.62 22.34 -42.65
N VAL A 579 9.14 21.09 -42.72
CA VAL A 579 9.58 20.00 -41.86
C VAL A 579 11.03 19.54 -42.13
N PRO A 580 11.56 19.49 -43.37
CA PRO A 580 12.89 18.93 -43.60
C PRO A 580 14.02 19.74 -42.96
N GLN A 581 14.03 21.07 -43.16
CA GLN A 581 15.11 21.92 -42.66
C GLN A 581 15.13 22.00 -41.13
N LYS A 582 13.95 22.11 -40.50
CA LYS A 582 13.83 22.06 -39.04
C LYS A 582 14.23 20.69 -38.47
N LEU A 583 13.94 19.60 -39.17
CA LEU A 583 14.37 18.25 -38.77
C LEU A 583 15.89 18.10 -38.87
N PHE A 584 16.53 18.66 -39.89
CA PHE A 584 18.00 18.68 -40.00
C PHE A 584 18.66 19.56 -38.92
N GLU A 585 18.10 20.74 -38.63
CA GLU A 585 18.58 21.62 -37.54
C GLU A 585 18.38 20.98 -36.15
N ASP A 586 17.24 20.33 -35.91
CA ASP A 586 16.97 19.60 -34.66
C ASP A 586 17.88 18.36 -34.52
N ARG A 587 18.14 17.64 -35.61
CA ARG A 587 19.14 16.54 -35.62
C ARG A 587 20.56 17.04 -35.36
N ARG A 588 20.93 18.21 -35.91
CA ARG A 588 22.21 18.87 -35.66
C ARG A 588 22.38 19.25 -34.19
N GLU A 589 21.38 19.90 -33.59
CA GLU A 589 21.41 20.28 -32.18
C GLU A 589 21.48 19.05 -31.26
N ARG A 590 20.75 17.98 -31.61
CA ARG A 590 20.78 16.71 -30.87
C ARG A 590 22.12 15.99 -30.96
N LEU A 591 22.74 15.91 -32.14
CA LEU A 591 24.06 15.29 -32.31
C LEU A 591 25.14 16.09 -31.56
N ALA A 592 25.14 17.42 -31.65
CA ALA A 592 26.09 18.27 -30.93
C ALA A 592 25.91 18.17 -29.41
N ALA A 593 24.67 18.18 -28.92
CA ALA A 593 24.38 18.02 -27.49
C ALA A 593 24.77 16.62 -26.98
N ALA A 594 24.50 15.59 -27.77
CA ALA A 594 24.87 14.22 -27.49
C ALA A 594 26.39 14.04 -27.37
N LEU A 595 27.13 14.65 -28.30
CA LEU A 595 28.58 14.64 -28.33
C LEU A 595 29.16 15.37 -27.10
N VAL A 596 28.68 16.58 -26.77
CA VAL A 596 29.10 17.32 -25.56
C VAL A 596 28.83 16.53 -24.28
N GLU A 597 27.70 15.82 -24.20
CA GLU A 597 27.38 14.98 -23.05
C GLU A 597 28.32 13.76 -22.97
N LEU A 598 28.72 13.20 -24.11
CA LEU A 598 29.72 12.15 -24.21
C LEU A 598 31.10 12.64 -23.77
N GLU A 599 31.50 13.87 -24.12
CA GLU A 599 32.73 14.51 -23.63
C GLU A 599 32.71 14.72 -22.11
N ARG A 600 31.55 15.10 -21.57
CA ARG A 600 31.35 15.25 -20.12
C ARG A 600 31.50 13.91 -19.39
N LEU A 601 30.92 12.85 -19.95
CA LEU A 601 31.07 11.47 -19.48
C LEU A 601 32.54 11.01 -19.45
N LEU A 602 33.34 11.44 -20.41
CA LEU A 602 34.74 11.01 -20.58
C LEU A 602 35.73 11.65 -19.61
N ASN A 603 35.36 12.79 -19.03
CA ASN A 603 36.19 13.57 -18.11
C ASN A 603 36.04 13.15 -16.64
N ASP A 604 35.49 11.96 -16.38
CA ASP A 604 35.17 11.44 -15.04
C ASP A 604 34.30 12.38 -14.20
N GLU A 605 33.58 13.32 -14.84
CA GLU A 605 32.53 14.06 -14.14
C GLU A 605 31.37 13.09 -13.91
N PRO A 606 30.96 12.84 -12.65
CA PRO A 606 29.81 12.00 -12.40
C PRO A 606 28.62 12.52 -13.18
N LEU A 607 27.91 11.62 -13.88
CA LEU A 607 26.60 11.92 -14.43
C LEU A 607 25.74 12.52 -13.29
N PRO A 608 25.23 13.77 -13.36
CA PRO A 608 23.98 14.11 -12.74
C PRO A 608 23.01 13.00 -13.13
N LEU A 609 22.55 12.25 -12.13
CA LEU A 609 21.41 11.39 -12.34
C LEU A 609 20.30 12.27 -12.90
N PRO A 610 19.58 11.83 -13.94
CA PRO A 610 18.64 12.68 -14.62
C PRO A 610 17.65 13.23 -13.59
N SER A 611 17.49 14.56 -13.60
CA SER A 611 16.34 15.20 -12.95
C SER A 611 15.07 14.47 -13.39
N GLU A 612 14.06 14.41 -12.53
CA GLU A 612 12.79 13.66 -12.61
C GLU A 612 11.99 13.68 -13.93
N ASP A 613 12.52 14.27 -14.99
CA ASP A 613 11.97 14.18 -16.33
C ASP A 613 12.38 12.85 -17.00
N PRO A 614 11.48 11.84 -17.08
CA PRO A 614 11.72 10.61 -17.84
C PRO A 614 11.97 10.85 -19.33
N SER A 615 11.82 12.10 -19.82
CA SER A 615 12.32 12.48 -21.14
C SER A 615 13.85 12.36 -21.27
N PHE A 616 14.60 12.37 -20.16
CA PHE A 616 16.06 12.16 -20.16
C PHE A 616 16.51 10.72 -20.51
N VAL A 617 15.54 9.82 -20.71
CA VAL A 617 15.72 8.59 -21.52
C VAL A 617 16.20 8.93 -22.96
N THR A 618 16.34 10.20 -23.34
CA THR A 618 17.18 10.71 -24.45
C THR A 618 18.68 10.35 -24.38
N SER A 619 19.16 9.48 -23.48
CA SER A 619 20.44 8.79 -23.68
C SER A 619 20.46 7.91 -24.96
N TYR A 620 19.34 7.75 -25.67
CA TYR A 620 19.32 7.31 -27.06
C TYR A 620 19.95 8.30 -28.05
N GLY A 621 19.99 9.59 -27.73
CA GLY A 621 20.40 10.66 -28.65
C GLY A 621 21.77 10.41 -29.31
N PRO A 622 22.84 10.17 -28.54
CA PRO A 622 24.18 9.97 -29.12
C PRO A 622 24.27 8.75 -30.03
N ILE A 623 23.73 7.61 -29.59
CA ILE A 623 23.87 6.34 -30.32
C ILE A 623 22.96 6.32 -31.55
N VAL A 624 21.72 6.82 -31.43
CA VAL A 624 20.84 6.97 -32.59
C VAL A 624 21.47 7.91 -33.61
N SER A 625 22.06 9.03 -33.17
CA SER A 625 22.74 9.96 -34.08
C SER A 625 24.01 9.35 -34.70
N ALA A 626 24.74 8.52 -33.96
CA ALA A 626 25.88 7.75 -34.49
C ALA A 626 25.43 6.72 -35.54
N LEU A 627 24.33 6.01 -35.31
CA LEU A 627 23.75 5.08 -36.29
C LEU A 627 23.24 5.80 -37.55
N GLU A 628 22.66 7.00 -37.41
CA GLU A 628 22.30 7.86 -38.54
C GLU A 628 23.55 8.30 -39.32
N ALA A 629 24.63 8.69 -38.62
CA ALA A 629 25.90 9.04 -39.24
C ALA A 629 26.54 7.86 -39.98
N ALA A 630 26.56 6.67 -39.37
CA ALA A 630 27.02 5.43 -40.00
C ALA A 630 26.21 5.14 -41.29
N THR A 631 24.89 5.35 -41.27
CA THR A 631 24.05 5.17 -42.46
C THR A 631 24.39 6.17 -43.57
N ALA A 632 24.68 7.44 -43.21
CA ALA A 632 25.06 8.48 -44.17
C ALA A 632 26.43 8.19 -44.80
N LEU A 633 27.43 7.82 -43.98
CA LEU A 633 28.78 7.43 -44.41
C LEU A 633 28.75 6.21 -45.33
N GLN A 634 27.92 5.21 -45.03
CA GLN A 634 27.74 4.05 -45.89
C GLN A 634 27.24 4.45 -47.28
N GLY A 635 26.34 5.44 -47.37
CA GLY A 635 25.88 6.00 -48.64
C GLY A 635 27.00 6.67 -49.46
N GLN A 636 28.01 7.21 -48.79
CA GLN A 636 29.20 7.83 -49.40
C GLN A 636 30.32 6.83 -49.72
N ARG A 637 30.14 5.55 -49.34
CA ARG A 637 31.11 4.44 -49.50
C ARG A 637 32.38 4.57 -48.64
N GLU A 638 32.31 5.31 -47.54
CA GLU A 638 33.40 5.41 -46.55
C GLU A 638 33.29 4.27 -45.53
N LEU A 639 33.47 3.03 -45.99
CA LEU A 639 33.20 1.83 -45.16
C LEU A 639 34.10 1.70 -43.93
N GLU A 640 35.33 2.23 -43.98
CA GLU A 640 36.24 2.25 -42.82
C GLU A 640 35.68 3.16 -41.71
N ASP A 641 35.24 4.37 -42.07
CA ASP A 641 34.62 5.30 -41.12
C ASP A 641 33.30 4.75 -40.54
N VAL A 642 32.50 4.02 -41.35
CA VAL A 642 31.31 3.32 -40.84
C VAL A 642 31.69 2.31 -39.77
N TRP A 643 32.72 1.50 -40.00
CA TRP A 643 33.19 0.52 -39.02
C TRP A 643 33.67 1.19 -37.74
N HIS A 644 34.43 2.27 -37.84
CA HIS A 644 34.84 3.08 -36.69
C HIS A 644 33.63 3.59 -35.89
N VAL A 645 32.61 4.16 -36.56
CA VAL A 645 31.41 4.66 -35.86
C VAL A 645 30.71 3.53 -35.11
N LEU A 646 30.55 2.37 -35.75
CA LEU A 646 29.85 1.23 -35.16
C LEU A 646 30.61 0.60 -34.00
N ARG A 647 31.94 0.39 -34.14
CA ARG A 647 32.76 -0.20 -33.07
C ARG A 647 32.78 0.70 -31.83
N THR A 648 32.97 2.01 -32.01
CA THR A 648 33.00 2.92 -30.88
C THR A 648 31.62 3.05 -30.24
N SER A 649 30.55 3.06 -31.04
CA SER A 649 29.18 3.05 -30.50
C SER A 649 28.94 1.81 -29.65
N LEU A 650 29.40 0.63 -30.10
CA LEU A 650 29.29 -0.61 -29.33
C LEU A 650 30.06 -0.49 -28.01
N CYS A 651 31.31 -0.06 -28.03
CA CYS A 651 32.11 0.16 -26.82
C CYS A 651 31.48 1.19 -25.86
N VAL A 652 30.92 2.30 -26.39
CA VAL A 652 30.18 3.29 -25.58
C VAL A 652 29.02 2.61 -24.88
N THR A 653 28.21 1.85 -25.61
CA THR A 653 27.05 1.17 -25.03
C THR A 653 27.41 0.10 -24.02
N GLU A 654 28.53 -0.60 -24.20
CA GLU A 654 29.06 -1.56 -23.23
C GLU A 654 29.58 -0.86 -21.98
N TYR A 655 30.30 0.25 -22.14
CA TYR A 655 30.76 1.08 -21.03
C TYR A 655 29.60 1.62 -20.20
N THR A 656 28.59 2.19 -20.87
CA THR A 656 27.41 2.73 -20.21
C THR A 656 26.61 1.60 -19.58
N ALA A 657 26.44 0.45 -20.22
CA ALA A 657 25.80 -0.71 -19.60
C ALA A 657 26.50 -1.11 -18.29
N GLN A 658 27.84 -1.18 -18.28
CA GLN A 658 28.63 -1.52 -17.08
C GLN A 658 28.53 -0.45 -15.97
N SER A 659 28.40 0.82 -16.34
CA SER A 659 28.41 1.97 -15.43
C SER A 659 27.01 2.39 -14.95
N MET A 660 25.94 1.92 -15.59
CA MET A 660 24.60 2.45 -15.36
C MET A 660 23.91 1.87 -14.12
N PRO A 661 23.12 2.70 -13.42
CA PRO A 661 22.60 2.39 -12.08
C PRO A 661 21.36 1.48 -12.02
N THR A 662 20.56 1.36 -13.08
CA THR A 662 19.24 0.72 -13.03
C THR A 662 19.00 -0.24 -14.19
N LEU A 663 18.25 -1.30 -13.95
CA LEU A 663 17.95 -2.33 -14.95
C LEU A 663 17.25 -1.78 -16.22
N GLN A 664 16.49 -0.68 -16.08
CA GLN A 664 15.87 0.00 -17.21
C GLN A 664 16.90 0.63 -18.17
N TYR A 665 17.97 1.25 -17.65
CA TYR A 665 19.05 1.74 -18.50
C TYR A 665 19.77 0.59 -19.21
N TRP A 666 19.85 -0.57 -18.57
CA TRP A 666 20.51 -1.73 -19.14
C TRP A 666 19.69 -2.30 -20.30
N TYR A 667 18.37 -2.41 -20.12
CA TYR A 667 17.46 -2.76 -21.20
C TYR A 667 17.61 -1.80 -22.39
N ALA A 668 17.67 -0.48 -22.11
CA ALA A 668 17.91 0.52 -23.14
C ALA A 668 19.26 0.32 -23.86
N ASN A 669 20.35 0.05 -23.13
CA ASN A 669 21.66 -0.24 -23.70
C ASN A 669 21.66 -1.53 -24.53
N TYR A 670 21.01 -2.61 -24.08
CA TYR A 670 20.90 -3.85 -24.85
C TYR A 670 20.10 -3.65 -26.14
N ALA A 671 19.00 -2.91 -26.08
CA ALA A 671 18.25 -2.53 -27.27
C ALA A 671 19.12 -1.74 -28.26
N GLN A 672 19.97 -0.84 -27.77
CA GLN A 672 20.93 -0.08 -28.60
C GLN A 672 22.03 -0.98 -29.19
N GLN A 673 22.62 -1.87 -28.39
CA GLN A 673 23.61 -2.84 -28.87
C GLN A 673 23.03 -3.75 -29.95
N ILE A 674 21.79 -4.21 -29.79
CA ILE A 674 21.09 -4.99 -30.83
C ILE A 674 20.97 -4.18 -32.13
N GLN A 675 20.66 -2.87 -32.05
CA GLN A 675 20.61 -1.99 -33.22
C GLN A 675 22.00 -1.74 -33.84
N ILE A 676 23.05 -1.65 -33.02
CA ILE A 676 24.44 -1.49 -33.49
C ILE A 676 24.89 -2.76 -34.22
N HIS A 677 24.65 -3.94 -33.63
CA HIS A 677 24.89 -5.24 -34.28
C HIS A 677 24.13 -5.36 -35.59
N ALA A 678 22.90 -4.84 -35.65
CA ALA A 678 22.13 -4.80 -36.88
C ALA A 678 22.80 -3.97 -37.98
N MET A 679 23.29 -2.78 -37.62
CA MET A 679 24.01 -1.92 -38.55
C MET A 679 25.37 -2.52 -38.95
N MET A 680 26.07 -3.22 -38.04
CA MET A 680 27.31 -3.94 -38.35
C MET A 680 27.09 -5.06 -39.35
N ARG A 681 25.97 -5.80 -39.23
CA ARG A 681 25.56 -6.75 -40.28
C ARG A 681 25.37 -6.01 -41.60
N ARG A 682 24.60 -4.91 -41.63
CA ARG A 682 24.39 -4.14 -42.86
C ARG A 682 25.69 -3.62 -43.48
N TRP A 683 26.66 -3.23 -42.67
CA TRP A 683 28.00 -2.83 -43.10
C TRP A 683 28.76 -4.00 -43.74
N ALA A 684 28.81 -5.17 -43.09
CA ALA A 684 29.50 -6.36 -43.59
C ALA A 684 28.96 -6.86 -44.95
N ASN A 685 27.74 -6.45 -45.26
CA ASN A 685 26.96 -6.78 -46.45
C ASN A 685 27.10 -5.76 -47.59
N ASP A 686 27.88 -4.70 -47.40
CA ASP A 686 28.11 -3.74 -48.45
C ASP A 686 28.85 -4.40 -49.63
N LYS A 687 28.41 -4.10 -50.85
CA LYS A 687 29.02 -4.66 -52.08
C LYS A 687 30.47 -4.23 -52.29
N ASN A 688 30.92 -3.14 -51.65
CA ASN A 688 32.30 -2.66 -51.74
C ASN A 688 33.19 -3.20 -50.61
N GLN A 689 32.67 -4.11 -49.79
CA GLN A 689 33.43 -4.70 -48.70
C GLN A 689 34.59 -5.56 -49.21
N THR A 690 35.72 -5.52 -48.50
CA THR A 690 36.90 -6.35 -48.79
C THR A 690 37.07 -7.48 -47.77
N VAL A 691 37.82 -8.52 -48.15
CA VAL A 691 38.12 -9.65 -47.26
C VAL A 691 38.95 -9.17 -46.06
N GLU A 692 39.91 -8.27 -46.29
CA GLU A 692 40.79 -7.72 -45.28
C GLU A 692 40.02 -6.95 -44.20
N GLN A 693 39.06 -6.09 -44.60
CA GLN A 693 38.22 -5.35 -43.67
C GLN A 693 37.31 -6.28 -42.84
N LEU A 694 36.77 -7.34 -43.45
CA LEU A 694 35.96 -8.30 -42.72
C LEU A 694 36.81 -9.13 -41.76
N ASP A 695 38.02 -9.53 -42.14
CA ASP A 695 38.92 -10.28 -41.27
C ASP A 695 39.36 -9.45 -40.07
N GLU A 696 39.67 -8.17 -40.27
CA GLU A 696 39.97 -7.23 -39.19
C GLU A 696 38.78 -7.07 -38.24
N ALA A 697 37.57 -6.89 -38.79
CA ALA A 697 36.35 -6.79 -37.99
C ALA A 697 36.05 -8.08 -37.21
N ILE A 698 36.23 -9.26 -37.83
CA ILE A 698 36.09 -10.56 -37.18
C ILE A 698 37.13 -10.72 -36.07
N GLN A 699 38.39 -10.34 -36.31
CA GLN A 699 39.44 -10.39 -35.30
C GLN A 699 39.08 -9.49 -34.11
N TRP A 700 38.69 -8.25 -34.36
CA TRP A 700 38.26 -7.32 -33.33
C TRP A 700 37.09 -7.87 -32.51
N PHE A 701 36.07 -8.42 -33.17
CA PHE A 701 34.90 -9.02 -32.52
C PHE A 701 35.30 -10.19 -31.60
N ASN A 702 36.18 -11.07 -32.06
CA ASN A 702 36.71 -12.19 -31.26
C ASN A 702 37.55 -11.74 -30.05
N GLU A 703 38.25 -10.60 -30.17
CA GLU A 703 39.04 -10.02 -29.08
C GLU A 703 38.13 -9.33 -28.04
N HIS A 704 37.00 -8.77 -28.47
CA HIS A 704 36.08 -7.99 -27.63
C HIS A 704 34.87 -8.78 -27.09
N GLU A 705 34.49 -9.93 -27.66
CA GLU A 705 33.34 -10.74 -27.20
C GLU A 705 33.44 -11.15 -25.73
N HIS A 706 34.67 -11.35 -25.21
CA HIS A 706 34.92 -11.68 -23.80
C HIS A 706 34.69 -10.53 -22.81
N GLN A 707 34.50 -9.31 -23.30
CA GLN A 707 34.21 -8.13 -22.49
C GLN A 707 32.72 -7.81 -22.41
N SER A 708 31.89 -8.53 -23.18
CA SER A 708 30.44 -8.41 -23.12
C SER A 708 29.95 -8.64 -21.68
N THR A 709 29.07 -7.76 -21.22
CA THR A 709 28.72 -7.65 -19.80
C THR A 709 28.09 -8.94 -19.30
N ASN A 710 28.80 -9.69 -18.46
CA ASN A 710 28.29 -10.95 -17.91
C ASN A 710 27.14 -10.65 -16.92
N PRO A 711 25.94 -11.26 -17.04
CA PRO A 711 24.78 -11.08 -16.15
C PRO A 711 25.10 -11.14 -14.67
N THR A 712 26.09 -11.95 -14.30
CA THR A 712 26.55 -12.04 -12.92
C THR A 712 27.23 -10.77 -12.42
N GLU A 713 28.00 -10.07 -13.26
CA GLU A 713 28.65 -8.80 -12.91
C GLU A 713 27.61 -7.68 -12.68
N ILE A 714 26.51 -7.73 -13.43
CA ILE A 714 25.37 -6.82 -13.37
C ILE A 714 24.71 -6.90 -12.00
N VAL A 715 24.34 -8.13 -11.64
CA VAL A 715 23.72 -8.44 -10.35
C VAL A 715 24.65 -8.04 -9.20
N ARG A 716 25.98 -8.22 -9.35
CA ARG A 716 26.98 -7.81 -8.34
C ARG A 716 27.07 -6.29 -8.21
N ASN A 717 27.12 -5.55 -9.32
CA ASN A 717 27.15 -4.08 -9.32
C ASN A 717 25.89 -3.49 -8.66
N GLN A 718 24.71 -4.01 -9.01
CA GLN A 718 23.47 -3.60 -8.37
C GLN A 718 23.47 -3.90 -6.86
N TYR A 719 23.90 -5.10 -6.47
CA TYR A 719 24.02 -5.48 -5.07
C TYR A 719 24.88 -4.51 -4.27
N VAL A 720 26.09 -4.19 -4.73
CA VAL A 720 27.02 -3.27 -4.03
C VAL A 720 26.36 -1.92 -3.82
N ARG A 721 25.70 -1.40 -4.85
CA ARG A 721 25.03 -0.10 -4.81
C ARG A 721 23.86 -0.08 -3.83
N PHE A 722 22.94 -1.04 -3.91
CA PHE A 722 21.83 -1.14 -2.96
C PHE A 722 22.32 -1.34 -1.53
N ARG A 723 23.41 -2.11 -1.34
CA ARG A 723 24.02 -2.29 -0.04
C ARG A 723 24.55 -0.98 0.54
N LYS A 724 25.26 -0.16 -0.24
CA LYS A 724 25.72 1.18 0.19
C LYS A 724 24.58 2.11 0.55
N LEU A 725 23.49 2.06 -0.23
CA LEU A 725 22.29 2.84 0.04
C LEU A 725 21.65 2.43 1.37
N LEU A 726 21.45 1.13 1.57
CA LEU A 726 20.84 0.55 2.79
C LEU A 726 21.73 0.69 4.03
N SER A 727 23.07 0.71 3.86
CA SER A 727 24.03 0.92 4.94
C SER A 727 24.25 2.39 5.29
N GLY A 728 23.68 3.33 4.52
CA GLY A 728 23.91 4.76 4.67
C GLY A 728 25.35 5.20 4.32
N GLN A 729 26.09 4.38 3.56
CA GLN A 729 27.45 4.66 3.10
C GLN A 729 27.48 5.36 1.75
N SER A 730 26.34 5.72 1.16
CA SER A 730 26.35 6.44 -0.10
C SER A 730 26.85 7.88 0.08
N GLU A 731 27.95 8.20 -0.61
CA GLU A 731 28.55 9.54 -0.63
C GLU A 731 27.83 10.50 -1.60
N ASN A 732 27.00 9.97 -2.50
CA ASN A 732 26.33 10.79 -3.52
C ASN A 732 25.15 11.57 -2.92
N GLN A 733 25.22 12.91 -3.00
CA GLN A 733 24.14 13.82 -2.59
C GLN A 733 22.82 13.58 -3.35
N ASP A 734 22.87 13.01 -4.55
CA ASP A 734 21.69 12.70 -5.36
C ASP A 734 20.90 11.50 -4.84
N ASP A 735 21.50 10.69 -3.95
CA ASP A 735 20.75 9.68 -3.19
C ASP A 735 19.82 10.30 -2.12
N ARG A 736 19.73 11.64 -2.06
CA ARG A 736 18.71 12.35 -1.26
C ARG A 736 17.28 12.09 -1.73
N VAL A 737 17.06 11.72 -2.99
CA VAL A 737 15.76 11.19 -3.46
C VAL A 737 15.39 9.90 -2.70
N TYR A 738 16.37 9.20 -2.13
CA TYR A 738 16.15 8.06 -1.25
C TYR A 738 16.15 8.42 0.24
N GLN A 739 16.61 9.62 0.62
CA GLN A 739 16.47 10.17 1.99
C GLN A 739 15.09 10.80 2.24
N THR A 740 14.25 10.97 1.21
CA THR A 740 12.85 11.39 1.37
C THR A 740 11.92 10.26 1.82
N LEU A 741 12.41 9.01 1.87
CA LEU A 741 11.75 7.94 2.61
C LEU A 741 11.47 8.49 4.02
N PRO A 742 10.19 8.71 4.38
CA PRO A 742 9.85 9.55 5.52
C PRO A 742 10.57 9.00 6.75
N PRO A 743 11.35 9.82 7.46
CA PRO A 743 11.97 9.40 8.70
C PRO A 743 10.83 9.17 9.67
N VAL A 744 10.35 7.93 9.77
CA VAL A 744 9.49 7.51 10.86
C VAL A 744 10.37 7.48 12.10
N GLY A 745 10.75 8.65 12.61
CA GLY A 745 11.71 8.80 13.71
C GLY A 745 11.22 8.16 15.00
N PHE A 746 9.92 7.88 15.11
CA PHE A 746 9.34 7.12 16.21
C PHE A 746 9.63 5.60 16.12
N LEU A 747 10.05 5.12 14.94
CA LEU A 747 10.40 3.73 14.65
C LEU A 747 11.91 3.57 14.33
N ALA A 748 12.77 4.52 14.73
CA ALA A 748 14.22 4.41 14.50
C ALA A 748 14.85 3.04 14.86
N PRO A 749 14.48 2.35 15.96
CA PRO A 749 14.99 0.99 16.20
C PRO A 749 14.42 -0.06 15.23
N LEU A 750 13.19 0.11 14.74
CA LEU A 750 12.67 -0.71 13.64
C LEU A 750 13.39 -0.39 12.33
N ASN A 751 13.82 0.86 12.08
CA ASN A 751 14.59 1.18 10.88
C ASN A 751 15.91 0.41 10.83
N ALA A 752 16.62 0.27 11.95
CA ALA A 752 17.86 -0.53 11.99
C ALA A 752 17.58 -2.02 11.68
N VAL A 753 16.56 -2.60 12.32
CA VAL A 753 16.15 -4.00 12.10
C VAL A 753 15.64 -4.22 10.67
N GLU A 754 14.85 -3.30 10.14
CA GLU A 754 14.36 -3.37 8.76
C GLU A 754 15.49 -3.17 7.75
N ASN A 755 16.46 -2.29 8.00
CA ASN A 755 17.65 -2.15 7.14
C ASN A 755 18.46 -3.43 7.11
N GLU A 756 18.69 -4.06 8.26
CA GLU A 756 19.36 -5.35 8.33
C GLU A 756 18.56 -6.44 7.60
N ARG A 757 17.25 -6.50 7.81
CA ARG A 757 16.35 -7.44 7.12
C ARG A 757 16.34 -7.22 5.61
N MET A 758 16.34 -5.96 5.14
CA MET A 758 16.44 -5.61 3.72
C MET A 758 17.79 -6.03 3.14
N LEU A 759 18.89 -5.83 3.87
CA LEU A 759 20.21 -6.33 3.47
C LEU A 759 20.21 -7.87 3.37
N ARG A 760 19.64 -8.58 4.35
CA ARG A 760 19.49 -10.05 4.28
C ARG A 760 18.66 -10.47 3.07
N LEU A 761 17.56 -9.77 2.76
CA LEU A 761 16.76 -10.06 1.55
C LEU A 761 17.59 -9.84 0.29
N LEU A 762 18.30 -8.72 0.20
CA LEU A 762 19.16 -8.40 -0.92
C LEU A 762 20.20 -9.50 -1.14
N ASN A 763 20.85 -9.99 -0.07
CA ASN A 763 21.79 -11.11 -0.17
C ASN A 763 21.12 -12.40 -0.69
N VAL A 764 19.95 -12.76 -0.16
CA VAL A 764 19.19 -13.95 -0.60
C VAL A 764 18.85 -13.85 -2.09
N VAL A 765 18.30 -12.72 -2.52
CA VAL A 765 17.89 -12.48 -3.90
C VAL A 765 19.10 -12.52 -4.82
N THR A 766 20.19 -11.85 -4.46
CA THR A 766 21.44 -11.86 -5.24
C THR A 766 22.04 -13.27 -5.34
N ARG A 767 22.10 -14.02 -4.24
CA ARG A 767 22.60 -15.41 -4.26
C ARG A 767 21.76 -16.30 -5.17
N PHE A 768 20.45 -16.12 -5.18
CA PHE A 768 19.54 -16.86 -6.04
C PHE A 768 19.76 -16.56 -7.54
N HIS A 769 19.93 -15.29 -7.90
CA HIS A 769 20.22 -14.92 -9.30
C HIS A 769 21.60 -15.41 -9.74
N LEU A 770 22.61 -15.29 -8.88
CA LEU A 770 23.96 -15.80 -9.18
C LEU A 770 23.97 -17.32 -9.33
N HIS A 771 23.18 -18.03 -8.52
CA HIS A 771 23.02 -19.48 -8.62
C HIS A 771 22.44 -19.92 -9.97
N ASP A 772 21.34 -19.29 -10.38
CA ASP A 772 20.65 -19.61 -11.64
C ASP A 772 21.59 -19.46 -12.85
N GLN A 773 22.53 -18.52 -12.77
CA GLN A 773 23.51 -18.27 -13.82
C GLN A 773 24.77 -19.15 -13.74
N SER A 774 25.20 -19.58 -12.55
CA SER A 774 26.50 -20.25 -12.35
C SER A 774 26.43 -21.77 -12.22
N ASN A 775 25.23 -22.37 -12.13
CA ASN A 775 25.03 -23.78 -11.77
C ASN A 775 25.70 -24.21 -10.45
N GLU A 776 26.16 -23.28 -9.60
CA GLU A 776 26.55 -23.60 -8.22
C GLU A 776 25.37 -24.22 -7.47
N PRO A 777 25.48 -25.00 -6.39
CA PRO A 777 24.30 -25.46 -5.64
C PRO A 777 23.70 -24.37 -4.72
N LEU A 778 22.36 -24.24 -4.68
CA LEU A 778 21.67 -23.42 -3.66
C LEU A 778 21.89 -24.06 -2.27
N PRO A 779 22.00 -23.25 -1.20
CA PRO A 779 21.84 -23.78 0.15
C PRO A 779 20.46 -24.47 0.25
N LEU A 780 20.48 -25.76 0.60
CA LEU A 780 19.40 -26.76 0.44
C LEU A 780 18.05 -26.47 1.15
N SER A 781 17.80 -25.27 1.66
CA SER A 781 16.60 -24.92 2.46
C SER A 781 15.73 -23.80 1.91
N ILE A 782 16.15 -23.07 0.87
CA ILE A 782 15.41 -21.92 0.33
C ILE A 782 14.72 -22.30 -0.97
N THR A 783 13.38 -22.29 -0.96
CA THR A 783 12.55 -22.52 -2.14
C THR A 783 12.25 -21.20 -2.87
N PRO A 784 12.04 -21.20 -4.20
CA PRO A 784 11.62 -19.99 -4.94
C PRO A 784 10.37 -19.34 -4.34
N GLN A 785 9.40 -20.16 -3.92
CA GLN A 785 8.20 -19.68 -3.24
C GLN A 785 8.54 -18.87 -1.98
N GLN A 786 9.50 -19.30 -1.15
CA GLN A 786 9.96 -18.56 0.05
C GLN A 786 10.56 -17.20 -0.30
N ILE A 787 11.32 -17.12 -1.39
CA ILE A 787 11.90 -15.86 -1.86
C ILE A 787 10.78 -14.90 -2.26
N ASP A 788 9.78 -15.38 -3.01
CA ASP A 788 8.61 -14.57 -3.37
C ASP A 788 7.81 -14.13 -2.15
N ARG A 789 7.73 -14.97 -1.10
CA ARG A 789 7.13 -14.59 0.19
C ARG A 789 7.87 -13.43 0.83
N TRP A 790 9.19 -13.54 0.93
CA TRP A 790 10.03 -12.53 1.55
C TRP A 790 10.00 -11.23 0.75
N ARG A 791 10.07 -11.31 -0.59
CA ARG A 791 9.87 -10.17 -1.52
C ARG A 791 8.55 -9.47 -1.23
N ALA A 792 7.43 -10.19 -1.26
CA ALA A 792 6.14 -9.62 -0.94
C ALA A 792 6.16 -8.91 0.45
N SER A 793 6.67 -9.57 1.48
CA SER A 793 6.69 -9.03 2.85
C SER A 793 7.58 -7.79 3.05
N VAL A 794 8.54 -7.52 2.14
CA VAL A 794 9.42 -6.35 2.17
C VAL A 794 8.89 -5.24 1.26
N LEU A 795 8.39 -5.60 0.08
CA LEU A 795 7.92 -4.66 -0.93
C LEU A 795 6.58 -4.04 -0.57
N TYR A 796 5.62 -4.83 -0.11
CA TYR A 796 4.25 -4.35 0.09
C TYR A 796 4.08 -3.27 1.18
N PRO A 797 4.76 -3.29 2.34
CA PRO A 797 4.53 -2.29 3.39
C PRO A 797 4.97 -0.86 3.02
N ASN A 798 5.89 -0.71 2.06
CA ASN A 798 6.46 0.58 1.70
C ASN A 798 6.36 0.75 0.18
N ALA A 799 5.34 1.49 -0.28
CA ALA A 799 5.10 1.70 -1.71
C ALA A 799 6.31 2.36 -2.40
N GLU A 800 6.99 3.28 -1.72
CA GLU A 800 8.23 3.90 -2.23
C GLU A 800 9.35 2.86 -2.33
N LEU A 801 9.44 1.92 -1.38
CA LEU A 801 10.42 0.83 -1.45
C LEU A 801 10.04 -0.24 -2.49
N ARG A 802 8.75 -0.47 -2.72
CA ARG A 802 8.23 -1.33 -3.80
C ARG A 802 8.58 -0.72 -5.13
N ASP A 803 8.39 0.58 -5.29
CA ASP A 803 8.72 1.27 -6.51
C ASP A 803 10.26 1.34 -6.64
N LEU A 804 11.01 1.55 -5.55
CA LEU A 804 12.48 1.52 -5.53
C LEU A 804 13.07 0.17 -5.92
N LEU A 805 12.61 -0.92 -5.32
CA LEU A 805 13.09 -2.28 -5.59
C LEU A 805 12.42 -2.84 -6.85
N GLY A 806 11.21 -2.39 -7.19
CA GLY A 806 10.50 -2.73 -8.43
C GLY A 806 11.20 -2.13 -9.65
N TYR A 807 11.45 -0.82 -9.65
CA TYR A 807 12.18 -0.13 -10.72
C TYR A 807 13.70 -0.39 -10.68
N GLY A 808 14.27 -0.57 -9.48
CA GLY A 808 15.71 -0.69 -9.29
C GLY A 808 16.26 -2.11 -9.41
N LEU A 809 15.51 -3.13 -8.96
CA LEU A 809 15.90 -4.54 -9.05
C LEU A 809 15.03 -5.35 -10.03
N GLY A 810 14.02 -4.77 -10.68
CA GLY A 810 13.28 -5.42 -11.76
C GLY A 810 12.54 -6.72 -11.38
N ILE A 811 12.17 -6.87 -10.11
CA ILE A 811 12.06 -8.19 -9.46
C ILE A 811 10.89 -9.08 -9.92
N GLU A 812 9.82 -8.54 -10.52
CA GLU A 812 8.63 -9.37 -10.88
C GLU A 812 8.37 -9.54 -12.38
N GLN A 813 8.78 -8.59 -13.23
CA GLN A 813 8.55 -8.68 -14.69
C GLN A 813 9.82 -8.49 -15.52
N ASP A 814 10.84 -7.85 -14.95
CA ASP A 814 12.00 -7.46 -15.72
C ASP A 814 13.14 -8.48 -15.67
N VAL A 815 13.22 -9.40 -14.71
CA VAL A 815 14.29 -10.43 -14.71
C VAL A 815 14.15 -11.37 -15.91
N ASP A 816 12.95 -11.88 -16.17
CA ASP A 816 12.69 -12.71 -17.36
C ASP A 816 12.87 -11.90 -18.64
N HIS A 817 12.40 -10.65 -18.66
CA HIS A 817 12.62 -9.73 -19.78
C HIS A 817 14.11 -9.42 -20.00
N PHE A 818 14.87 -9.33 -18.92
CA PHE A 818 16.30 -9.06 -18.92
C PHE A 818 17.07 -10.26 -19.43
N HIS A 819 16.77 -11.48 -18.94
CA HIS A 819 17.34 -12.71 -19.49
C HIS A 819 17.07 -12.82 -20.97
N LEU A 820 15.80 -12.63 -21.39
CA LEU A 820 15.43 -12.67 -22.80
C LEU A 820 16.17 -11.60 -23.62
N SER A 821 16.31 -10.37 -23.09
CA SER A 821 17.01 -9.28 -23.78
C SER A 821 18.51 -9.54 -23.90
N PHE A 822 19.11 -10.10 -22.85
CA PHE A 822 20.51 -10.48 -22.83
C PHE A 822 20.80 -11.64 -23.80
N GLU A 823 19.98 -12.68 -23.78
CA GLU A 823 20.07 -13.80 -24.70
C GLU A 823 19.84 -13.35 -26.15
N THR A 824 18.90 -12.42 -26.39
CA THR A 824 18.69 -11.79 -27.70
C THR A 824 19.91 -10.98 -28.14
N LEU A 825 20.54 -10.24 -27.23
CA LEU A 825 21.77 -9.51 -27.50
C LEU A 825 22.91 -10.46 -27.87
N GLN A 826 23.11 -11.55 -27.11
CA GLN A 826 24.12 -12.57 -27.44
C GLN A 826 23.84 -13.23 -28.79
N ALA A 827 22.59 -13.57 -29.08
CA ALA A 827 22.20 -14.13 -30.37
C ALA A 827 22.48 -13.14 -31.51
N SER A 828 22.18 -11.85 -31.31
CA SER A 828 22.50 -10.78 -32.27
C SER A 828 24.01 -10.59 -32.44
N SER A 829 24.79 -10.66 -31.37
CA SER A 829 26.25 -10.58 -31.40
C SER A 829 26.86 -11.69 -32.26
N ARG A 830 26.54 -12.94 -31.92
CA ARG A 830 26.97 -14.15 -32.65
C ARG A 830 26.51 -14.18 -34.10
N ALA A 831 25.28 -13.73 -34.36
CA ALA A 831 24.78 -13.61 -35.71
C ALA A 831 25.58 -12.57 -36.53
N THR A 832 25.98 -11.46 -35.93
CA THR A 832 26.82 -10.44 -36.60
C THR A 832 28.15 -11.04 -37.04
N GLU A 833 28.81 -11.74 -36.13
CA GLU A 833 30.07 -12.43 -36.41
C GLU A 833 29.92 -13.47 -37.53
N LEU A 834 28.89 -14.30 -37.46
CA LEU A 834 28.59 -15.31 -38.48
C LEU A 834 28.36 -14.67 -39.86
N VAL A 835 27.65 -13.54 -39.92
CA VAL A 835 27.43 -12.80 -41.16
C VAL A 835 28.73 -12.26 -41.74
N MET A 836 29.60 -11.68 -40.90
CA MET A 836 30.94 -11.23 -41.35
C MET A 836 31.76 -12.39 -41.91
N ARG A 837 31.79 -13.54 -41.22
CA ARG A 837 32.50 -14.75 -41.67
C ARG A 837 31.94 -15.30 -42.98
N LEU A 838 30.61 -15.36 -43.12
CA LEU A 838 29.93 -15.81 -44.35
C LEU A 838 30.26 -14.88 -45.53
N GLN A 839 30.28 -13.56 -45.30
CA GLN A 839 30.63 -12.60 -46.34
C GLN A 839 32.11 -12.70 -46.73
N ALA A 840 33.01 -12.85 -45.76
CA ALA A 840 34.44 -13.05 -46.03
C ALA A 840 34.67 -14.34 -46.84
N TYR A 841 33.98 -15.43 -46.48
CA TYR A 841 34.02 -16.68 -47.24
C TYR A 841 33.50 -16.49 -48.67
N ARG A 842 32.35 -15.82 -48.85
CA ARG A 842 31.78 -15.54 -50.17
C ARG A 842 32.74 -14.74 -51.05
N LEU A 843 33.38 -13.71 -50.51
CA LEU A 843 34.32 -12.88 -51.25
C LEU A 843 35.57 -13.66 -51.68
N ARG A 844 36.02 -14.64 -50.88
CA ARG A 844 37.15 -15.52 -51.22
C ARG A 844 36.79 -16.59 -52.25
N GLU A 845 35.68 -17.28 -52.05
CA GLU A 845 35.31 -18.50 -52.78
C GLU A 845 34.27 -18.26 -53.90
N GLY A 846 33.73 -17.03 -54.00
CA GLY A 846 32.68 -16.66 -54.95
C GLY A 846 31.29 -17.24 -54.64
N ARG A 847 31.15 -18.02 -53.57
CA ARG A 847 29.89 -18.63 -53.10
C ARG A 847 29.87 -18.75 -51.57
N PHE A 848 28.67 -18.84 -51.00
CA PHE A 848 28.53 -19.19 -49.58
C PHE A 848 28.88 -20.67 -49.33
N PRO A 849 29.32 -21.05 -48.11
CA PRO A 849 29.59 -22.44 -47.80
C PRO A 849 28.30 -23.25 -47.70
N ASP A 850 28.37 -24.54 -48.01
CA ASP A 850 27.22 -25.46 -47.94
C ASP A 850 26.78 -25.71 -46.47
N HIS A 851 27.69 -25.51 -45.52
CA HIS A 851 27.46 -25.71 -44.08
C HIS A 851 28.26 -24.69 -43.25
N LEU A 852 27.74 -24.26 -42.08
CA LEU A 852 28.42 -23.30 -41.20
C LEU A 852 29.77 -23.80 -40.67
N ASN A 853 29.98 -25.12 -40.61
CA ASN A 853 31.24 -25.73 -40.15
C ASN A 853 32.41 -25.55 -41.11
N ALA A 854 32.16 -25.08 -42.33
CA ALA A 854 33.20 -24.79 -43.32
C ALA A 854 33.81 -23.38 -43.15
N LEU A 855 33.27 -22.55 -42.24
CA LEU A 855 33.81 -21.23 -41.96
C LEU A 855 35.17 -21.34 -41.23
N PRO A 856 36.24 -20.70 -41.73
CA PRO A 856 37.56 -20.77 -41.11
C PRO A 856 37.55 -20.05 -39.75
N GLY A 857 38.11 -20.69 -38.72
CA GLY A 857 38.31 -20.10 -37.39
C GLY A 857 39.51 -20.72 -36.69
N GLU A 858 40.50 -19.89 -36.34
CA GLU A 858 41.65 -20.31 -35.52
C GLU A 858 41.25 -20.69 -34.08
N ARG A 859 40.12 -20.17 -33.61
CA ARG A 859 39.47 -20.58 -32.37
C ARG A 859 38.35 -21.58 -32.68
N THR A 860 38.56 -22.80 -32.20
CA THR A 860 37.57 -23.83 -31.86
C THR A 860 36.90 -24.63 -32.98
N GLY A 861 37.09 -25.95 -32.95
CA GLY A 861 36.18 -26.92 -33.56
C GLY A 861 34.81 -27.01 -32.85
N THR A 862 34.27 -25.89 -32.36
CA THR A 862 32.90 -25.78 -31.84
C THR A 862 32.19 -24.68 -32.61
N LEU A 863 31.15 -25.06 -33.33
CA LEU A 863 30.25 -24.17 -34.05
C LEU A 863 29.70 -23.08 -33.12
N VAL A 864 29.43 -21.90 -33.67
CA VAL A 864 28.75 -20.83 -32.94
C VAL A 864 27.34 -21.32 -32.61
N PHE A 865 27.10 -21.63 -31.33
CA PHE A 865 25.79 -22.07 -30.85
C PHE A 865 24.87 -20.88 -30.64
N ASP A 866 23.58 -21.07 -30.90
CA ASP A 866 22.52 -20.17 -30.49
C ASP A 866 22.37 -20.22 -28.95
N PRO A 867 22.57 -19.10 -28.23
CA PRO A 867 22.50 -19.08 -26.77
C PRO A 867 21.10 -19.43 -26.24
N LEU A 868 20.04 -19.23 -27.02
CA LEU A 868 18.66 -19.49 -26.60
C LEU A 868 18.26 -20.96 -26.73
N GLY A 869 18.68 -21.59 -27.82
CA GLY A 869 18.32 -22.98 -28.12
C GLY A 869 19.32 -24.01 -27.60
N GLY A 870 20.55 -23.60 -27.29
CA GLY A 870 21.66 -24.54 -27.06
C GLY A 870 21.98 -25.41 -28.27
N HIS A 871 21.55 -24.98 -29.46
CA HIS A 871 21.71 -25.67 -30.75
C HIS A 871 22.43 -24.76 -31.74
N GLU A 872 22.85 -25.29 -32.87
CA GLU A 872 23.48 -24.48 -33.92
C GLU A 872 22.47 -23.50 -34.53
N PHE A 873 22.95 -22.35 -35.02
CA PHE A 873 22.11 -21.46 -35.84
C PHE A 873 21.60 -22.22 -37.05
N GLY A 874 20.31 -22.06 -37.35
CA GLY A 874 19.74 -22.59 -38.57
C GLY A 874 20.33 -21.85 -39.78
N TYR A 875 20.69 -22.59 -40.82
CA TYR A 875 21.37 -22.04 -42.00
C TYR A 875 20.89 -22.74 -43.26
N ALA A 876 20.45 -21.95 -44.25
CA ALA A 876 20.05 -22.42 -45.56
C ALA A 876 20.79 -21.61 -46.63
N PRO A 877 21.93 -22.11 -47.16
CA PRO A 877 22.77 -21.38 -48.13
C PRO A 877 22.09 -21.16 -49.48
N ASP A 878 21.16 -22.05 -49.86
CA ASP A 878 20.35 -21.94 -51.09
C ASP A 878 18.99 -21.27 -50.83
N GLY A 879 18.75 -20.82 -49.59
CA GLY A 879 17.49 -20.25 -49.14
C GLY A 879 16.36 -21.23 -48.89
N LEU A 880 15.19 -20.69 -48.54
CA LEU A 880 13.99 -21.50 -48.29
C LEU A 880 13.19 -21.69 -49.58
N GLU A 881 12.53 -22.84 -49.74
CA GLU A 881 11.76 -23.18 -50.95
C GLU A 881 10.51 -22.30 -51.14
N LEU A 882 9.97 -21.77 -50.05
CA LEU A 882 8.76 -20.95 -50.04
C LEU A 882 9.11 -19.51 -49.66
N SER A 883 8.26 -18.59 -50.11
CA SER A 883 8.32 -17.22 -49.63
C SER A 883 7.69 -17.13 -48.25
N TYR A 884 8.32 -16.40 -47.35
CA TYR A 884 7.82 -16.18 -45.99
C TYR A 884 7.58 -14.70 -45.76
N GLU A 885 6.36 -14.34 -45.39
CA GLU A 885 6.03 -13.01 -44.90
C GLU A 885 6.40 -12.96 -43.41
N LEU A 886 7.37 -12.12 -43.07
CA LEU A 886 7.95 -12.05 -41.74
C LEU A 886 7.44 -10.81 -40.99
N SER A 887 7.20 -9.71 -41.71
CA SER A 887 6.51 -8.52 -41.23
C SER A 887 5.74 -7.86 -42.38
N GLN A 888 4.89 -6.86 -42.08
CA GLN A 888 4.10 -6.14 -43.09
C GLN A 888 4.96 -5.51 -44.20
N ASP A 889 6.23 -5.22 -43.90
CA ASP A 889 7.16 -4.57 -44.82
C ASP A 889 8.25 -5.54 -45.32
N PHE A 890 8.23 -6.81 -44.90
CA PHE A 890 9.32 -7.75 -45.18
C PHE A 890 8.86 -9.15 -45.60
N GLN A 891 9.23 -9.51 -46.83
CA GLN A 891 8.99 -10.82 -47.42
C GLN A 891 10.31 -11.47 -47.83
N LEU A 892 10.61 -12.63 -47.26
CA LEU A 892 11.73 -13.47 -47.68
C LEU A 892 11.39 -14.13 -49.01
N ALA A 893 12.20 -13.89 -50.04
CA ALA A 893 11.98 -14.49 -51.35
C ALA A 893 12.40 -15.98 -51.35
N PRO A 894 11.74 -16.85 -52.15
CA PRO A 894 12.20 -18.22 -52.34
C PRO A 894 13.64 -18.24 -52.88
N GLY A 895 14.46 -19.16 -52.38
CA GLY A 895 15.86 -19.31 -52.79
C GLY A 895 16.82 -18.24 -52.24
N GLN A 896 16.34 -17.37 -51.35
CA GLN A 896 17.16 -16.37 -50.69
C GLN A 896 17.88 -17.00 -49.48
N PRO A 897 19.23 -17.03 -49.44
CA PRO A 897 19.94 -17.64 -48.32
C PRO A 897 19.45 -17.06 -46.98
N VAL A 898 19.44 -17.84 -45.90
CA VAL A 898 18.97 -17.36 -44.59
C VAL A 898 19.76 -18.00 -43.45
N ILE A 899 19.98 -17.22 -42.40
CA ILE A 899 20.43 -17.71 -41.09
C ILE A 899 19.37 -17.36 -40.04
N TRP A 900 19.09 -18.23 -39.09
CA TRP A 900 18.09 -17.94 -38.06
C TRP A 900 18.48 -18.52 -36.70
N SER A 901 18.00 -17.86 -35.65
CA SER A 901 18.04 -18.35 -34.27
C SER A 901 16.69 -18.98 -33.94
N THR A 902 16.70 -19.89 -32.97
CA THR A 902 15.51 -20.47 -32.34
C THR A 902 14.76 -19.48 -31.45
N SER A 903 15.33 -18.29 -31.20
CA SER A 903 14.63 -17.18 -30.54
C SER A 903 13.34 -16.81 -31.27
N PRO A 904 12.25 -16.49 -30.53
CA PRO A 904 11.03 -15.96 -31.15
C PRO A 904 11.22 -14.62 -31.89
N ASN A 905 12.40 -13.98 -31.81
CA ASN A 905 12.66 -12.64 -32.36
C ASN A 905 13.88 -12.52 -33.29
N SER A 906 14.52 -13.61 -33.76
CA SER A 906 15.70 -13.48 -34.65
C SER A 906 15.68 -14.42 -35.86
N LEU A 907 15.09 -13.91 -36.95
CA LEU A 907 15.19 -14.50 -38.28
C LEU A 907 15.93 -13.52 -39.20
N LEU A 908 17.05 -13.94 -39.81
CA LEU A 908 17.97 -13.09 -40.56
C LEU A 908 18.11 -13.56 -42.02
N ALA A 909 17.52 -12.82 -42.95
CA ALA A 909 17.57 -13.10 -44.39
C ALA A 909 18.89 -12.62 -45.04
N LEU A 910 19.59 -13.47 -45.81
CA LEU A 910 20.80 -13.16 -46.59
C LEU A 910 20.41 -12.88 -48.06
N TYR A 911 20.63 -11.69 -48.64
CA TYR A 911 20.31 -11.46 -50.07
C TYR A 911 21.44 -11.90 -51.04
N PRO A 912 21.09 -12.34 -52.28
CA PRO A 912 22.07 -12.75 -53.31
C PRO A 912 23.01 -11.63 -53.79
N ASP A 913 22.58 -10.37 -53.70
CA ASP A 913 23.39 -9.18 -54.04
C ASP A 913 24.29 -8.70 -52.88
N GLY A 914 24.24 -9.39 -51.74
CA GLY A 914 24.99 -9.06 -50.54
C GLY A 914 24.23 -8.21 -49.53
N THR A 915 23.05 -7.66 -49.81
CA THR A 915 22.36 -6.81 -48.82
C THR A 915 21.61 -7.59 -47.74
N PHE A 916 21.26 -6.95 -46.61
CA PHE A 916 20.38 -7.48 -45.56
C PHE A 916 19.20 -6.53 -45.36
N SER A 917 18.07 -7.07 -44.94
CA SER A 917 16.99 -6.27 -44.35
C SER A 917 16.68 -6.82 -42.97
N GLU A 918 17.00 -6.00 -41.98
CA GLU A 918 16.56 -6.21 -40.61
C GLU A 918 15.36 -5.34 -40.33
N ARG A 919 14.18 -5.95 -40.35
CA ARG A 919 13.01 -5.47 -39.60
C ARG A 919 11.99 -6.58 -39.51
N VAL A 920 12.30 -7.55 -38.65
CA VAL A 920 11.32 -8.53 -38.21
C VAL A 920 11.39 -8.63 -36.70
N GLN A 921 10.72 -7.69 -36.04
CA GLN A 921 10.08 -8.04 -34.77
C GLN A 921 8.86 -8.87 -35.17
N MET A 922 8.85 -10.17 -34.87
CA MET A 922 7.58 -10.90 -34.85
C MET A 922 6.76 -10.30 -33.70
N GLN A 923 5.94 -9.29 -33.98
CA GLN A 923 4.87 -8.95 -33.06
C GLN A 923 3.95 -10.17 -33.03
N ALA A 924 4.03 -10.97 -31.96
CA ALA A 924 3.09 -12.02 -31.63
C ALA A 924 1.72 -11.43 -31.24
N ASN A 925 1.19 -10.50 -32.04
CA ASN A 925 -0.18 -10.05 -31.95
C ASN A 925 -1.05 -11.00 -32.78
N GLY A 926 -1.19 -12.21 -32.23
CA GLY A 926 -2.30 -13.13 -32.48
C GLY A 926 -2.60 -13.48 -33.93
N MET A 927 -1.78 -14.33 -34.57
CA MET A 927 -2.29 -15.27 -35.60
C MET A 927 -1.34 -16.43 -35.98
N VAL A 928 -0.45 -16.87 -35.09
CA VAL A 928 0.21 -18.18 -35.28
C VAL A 928 -0.18 -19.06 -34.09
N LYS A 929 -1.13 -19.97 -34.33
CA LYS A 929 -1.73 -20.82 -33.30
C LYS A 929 -0.83 -21.98 -32.84
N ASP A 930 0.29 -22.22 -33.51
CA ASP A 930 1.30 -23.20 -33.10
C ASP A 930 2.62 -22.92 -33.84
N PRO A 931 3.73 -22.58 -33.17
CA PRO A 931 5.05 -22.54 -33.80
C PRO A 931 5.58 -23.95 -34.16
N VAL A 932 4.86 -25.00 -33.75
CA VAL A 932 5.22 -26.42 -33.92
C VAL A 932 5.09 -26.92 -35.37
N THR A 933 4.46 -26.17 -36.28
CA THR A 933 4.20 -26.65 -37.65
C THR A 933 5.20 -26.16 -38.72
N ILE A 934 6.24 -25.42 -38.36
CA ILE A 934 7.12 -24.73 -39.33
C ILE A 934 8.17 -25.66 -39.97
N PHE A 935 8.46 -26.83 -39.39
CA PHE A 935 9.41 -27.79 -39.96
C PHE A 935 8.94 -29.25 -39.79
N PRO A 936 8.62 -29.99 -40.86
CA PRO A 936 8.34 -31.41 -40.77
C PRO A 936 9.67 -32.19 -40.75
N GLU A 937 9.85 -32.96 -39.67
CA GLU A 937 10.90 -33.96 -39.40
C GLU A 937 12.11 -33.49 -38.55
N LYS A 938 12.09 -33.97 -37.29
CA LYS A 938 13.16 -33.98 -36.27
C LYS A 938 13.51 -32.67 -35.54
N ILE A 939 12.54 -32.03 -34.90
CA ILE A 939 12.78 -31.27 -33.66
C ILE A 939 11.70 -31.65 -32.64
N GLN A 940 11.96 -32.69 -31.85
CA GLN A 940 11.17 -33.03 -30.67
C GLN A 940 11.94 -32.57 -29.43
N TYR A 941 11.67 -31.35 -28.94
CA TYR A 941 11.71 -31.04 -27.51
C TYR A 941 10.80 -29.83 -27.27
N VAL A 942 9.56 -30.13 -26.88
CA VAL A 942 8.66 -29.16 -26.28
C VAL A 942 8.90 -29.24 -24.77
N ILE A 943 9.43 -28.17 -24.18
CA ILE A 943 9.36 -27.93 -22.73
C ILE A 943 7.90 -27.58 -22.43
N LEU A 944 7.07 -28.62 -22.27
CA LEU A 944 5.85 -28.53 -21.49
C LEU A 944 6.28 -28.77 -20.03
N ARG A 945 6.33 -27.71 -19.23
CA ARG A 945 6.20 -27.84 -17.77
C ARG A 945 4.78 -28.37 -17.52
N ASP A 946 4.65 -29.66 -17.26
CA ASP A 946 3.38 -30.39 -17.07
C ASP A 946 2.62 -30.06 -15.76
N ASP A 947 2.95 -28.99 -15.02
CA ASP A 947 2.46 -28.78 -13.65
C ASP A 947 1.54 -27.55 -13.46
N ILE A 948 0.76 -27.14 -14.47
CA ILE A 948 -0.28 -26.10 -14.30
C ILE A 948 -1.66 -26.63 -14.70
N PRO A 949 -2.53 -27.02 -13.74
CA PRO A 949 -3.78 -27.69 -14.06
C PRO A 949 -4.97 -26.72 -14.07
N PHE A 950 -5.08 -25.76 -15.00
CA PHE A 950 -6.35 -25.02 -15.18
C PHE A 950 -6.49 -24.33 -16.54
N ILE A 951 -6.93 -25.06 -17.57
CA ILE A 951 -7.74 -24.48 -18.66
C ILE A 951 -8.86 -25.46 -19.02
N ARG A 952 -10.09 -25.17 -18.55
CA ARG A 952 -11.31 -25.81 -19.05
C ARG A 952 -11.58 -25.31 -20.47
N ARG A 953 -11.68 -26.24 -21.43
CA ARG A 953 -12.24 -25.97 -22.77
C ARG A 953 -13.74 -25.72 -22.68
N PRO A 954 -14.32 -24.75 -23.41
CA PRO A 954 -15.74 -24.73 -23.68
C PRO A 954 -16.08 -25.73 -24.82
N GLN A 955 -17.18 -26.46 -24.66
CA GLN A 955 -17.93 -27.04 -25.77
C GLN A 955 -18.89 -26.00 -26.34
#